data_AF-A0A151RCH8-F1
#
_entry.id   AF-A0A151RCH8-F1
#
_cell.length_a   1.000
_cell.length_b   1.000
_cell.length_c   1.000
_cell.angle_alpha   90.00
_cell.angle_beta   90.00
_cell.angle_gamma   90.00
#
_symmetry.space_group_name_H-M   'P 1'
#
loop_
_entity.id
_entity.type
_entity.pdbx_description
1 polymer ?
#
loop_
_entity_poly.entity_id
_entity_poly.type
_entity_poly.pdbx_seq_one_letter_code
_entity_poly.pdbx_strand_id
1 'polypeptide(L)'
;LHKVLYGLKQAPRAWYNRINGYLLQKEFKRSENEATLYVKKSNNEVQLIVSLYVDDLLVIGNESNSLNQFKKDMEKEFEMTNLGKMKYFLGMEISQQNDGIFISQRKYALEILKKFYMDKCNPVATPLVANENFSKNDGENSADVSIYRSIIGSLLYLSATRPNLMFVASLLSRFMHSPSQVHFDAAKRVLRYIKSTTDYGLYFDDSKSTSEYVFSFDSAIFSWNSKKQDVVAQSSTEAEYISAAAAANQAIWLRKILLDVGQIQDEATVIWVDNKYAISIAKNPIQHGRTKHINVKFHPLEKQRNQKKSEIKMYEVHKTFTSLLFFLLLIYVFLPFKHVKCFISISQPCSFYFFDTNQKRGGEKEKGVLCLQFITNSEMILPLLMSLLTICIAGAAPFSCPMDLSYVETIPWNTSICRDAIDSQPCCQTLFSIFGIALAQRLKETSFFYLPNQNTSSTCLHDFKLKLEALSIPPKMLLFCFPDPTLFVTNSSFCAGIRTTQDWRQRVGMVTPLDTSCNGDLKDQTRCSNCSNAAIKLISKLKSIDPNANATKCFYFVVLYAAGVANPFGTTDLSTTSCILGLPQPSSGITKGSSNKRAKVMKLVFSLLGAVVGVVIAFVLMVMYRKWDKRKKEKVHHHRQVENEARASVLLLSNTDAKWFDISELQRATDKFSQDNMVGRGGDGVVYKGTLSDGTVVAIKEIFDLETKGDEEFCYEVEIISKIKHRNLLSLRGCCVTSDNLKGKRRFLVHDFMPNGSLCYQLSLGGANRLTWLQRKNIILDVAKGLAYLHYEIKPPIYHRDIKATNILLDSKMNAKLADFSLAKQGYEGQSHLTTRVAGTYGYLAPEYALYGQLTEKSDVYSFGIVILETMSGRKVVDTLNSSEDSITDWVWTLMESGKMKEIFDESIREGPEKMMERFVHVGMLCAHAVVALRPTITEALKMLEGDIDIPKLPDRPVPLTHSSFQYSLLHGMQRSG
;
A
#
# COMPACT_ATOMS: atom_id res chain seq x y z
N LEU A 1 29.83 -42.53 -4.27
CA LEU A 1 29.49 -42.46 -2.82
C LEU A 1 28.34 -43.42 -2.57
N HIS A 2 28.56 -44.48 -1.79
CA HIS A 2 27.54 -45.47 -1.45
C HIS A 2 26.54 -44.90 -0.44
N LYS A 3 25.26 -44.81 -0.84
CA LYS A 3 24.04 -44.65 -0.01
C LYS A 3 24.12 -43.64 1.16
N VAL A 4 23.90 -42.35 0.88
CA VAL A 4 23.61 -41.33 1.94
C VAL A 4 22.54 -40.31 1.54
N LEU A 5 21.68 -40.61 0.57
CA LEU A 5 20.48 -39.80 0.30
C LEU A 5 19.34 -40.32 1.19
N TYR A 6 18.58 -39.40 1.79
CA TYR A 6 17.47 -39.58 2.74
C TYR A 6 17.81 -39.62 4.25
N GLY A 7 18.08 -38.45 4.85
CA GLY A 7 17.75 -38.25 6.27
C GLY A 7 18.71 -37.41 7.13
N LEU A 8 19.93 -37.11 6.67
CA LEU A 8 20.86 -36.27 7.44
C LEU A 8 20.65 -34.78 7.14
N LYS A 9 20.61 -33.94 8.18
CA LYS A 9 20.48 -32.46 8.07
C LYS A 9 21.55 -31.80 7.18
N GLN A 10 22.68 -32.47 6.93
CA GLN A 10 23.80 -31.97 6.12
C GLN A 10 23.75 -32.44 4.64
N ALA A 11 22.91 -33.41 4.29
CA ALA A 11 22.87 -33.98 2.94
C ALA A 11 22.51 -32.97 1.84
N PRO A 12 21.56 -32.03 2.03
CA PRO A 12 21.27 -31.00 1.03
C PRO A 12 22.46 -30.07 0.76
N ARG A 13 23.26 -29.78 1.79
CA ARG A 13 24.46 -28.93 1.67
C ARG A 13 25.58 -29.64 0.93
N ALA A 14 25.80 -30.93 1.21
CA ALA A 14 26.79 -31.74 0.51
C ALA A 14 26.43 -31.91 -0.98
N TRP A 15 25.15 -32.15 -1.26
CA TRP A 15 24.62 -32.17 -2.62
C TRP A 15 24.88 -30.84 -3.34
N TYR A 16 24.46 -29.72 -2.74
CA TYR A 16 24.67 -28.38 -3.31
C TYR A 16 26.16 -28.11 -3.60
N ASN A 17 27.06 -28.42 -2.67
CA ASN A 17 28.50 -28.21 -2.86
C ASN A 17 29.05 -29.04 -4.04
N ARG A 18 28.60 -30.29 -4.20
CA ARG A 18 29.05 -31.19 -5.26
C ARG A 18 28.59 -30.72 -6.64
N ILE A 19 27.32 -30.33 -6.76
CA ILE A 19 26.79 -29.85 -8.05
C ILE A 19 27.33 -28.46 -8.40
N ASN A 20 27.46 -27.56 -7.42
CA ASN A 20 28.11 -26.27 -7.60
C ASN A 20 29.54 -26.45 -8.14
N GLY A 21 30.34 -27.33 -7.54
CA GLY A 21 31.69 -27.63 -8.00
C GLY A 21 31.75 -28.11 -9.46
N TYR A 22 30.81 -29.00 -9.84
CA TYR A 22 30.74 -29.50 -11.22
C TYR A 22 30.31 -28.43 -12.23
N LEU A 23 29.31 -27.61 -11.91
CA LEU A 23 28.86 -26.53 -12.79
C LEU A 23 29.98 -25.50 -13.00
N LEU A 24 30.72 -25.14 -11.95
CA LEU A 24 31.89 -24.27 -12.05
C LEU A 24 32.99 -24.87 -12.95
N GLN A 25 33.25 -26.19 -12.82
CA GLN A 25 34.19 -26.91 -13.69
C GLN A 25 33.75 -26.90 -15.16
N LYS A 26 32.45 -26.92 -15.44
CA LYS A 26 31.86 -26.84 -16.78
C LYS A 26 31.72 -25.41 -17.31
N GLU A 27 32.46 -24.47 -16.71
CA GLU A 27 32.53 -23.04 -17.09
C GLU A 27 31.22 -22.27 -16.89
N PHE A 28 30.31 -22.78 -16.06
CA PHE A 28 29.18 -21.96 -15.60
C PHE A 28 29.68 -20.95 -14.57
N LYS A 29 29.20 -19.72 -14.64
CA LYS A 29 29.40 -18.71 -13.61
C LYS A 29 28.17 -18.64 -12.73
N ARG A 30 28.33 -18.78 -11.42
CA ARG A 30 27.25 -18.56 -10.46
C ARG A 30 26.86 -17.08 -10.47
N SER A 31 25.56 -16.80 -10.40
CA SER A 31 25.05 -15.44 -10.25
C SER A 31 25.50 -14.85 -8.91
N GLU A 32 25.94 -13.60 -8.92
CA GLU A 32 26.33 -12.85 -7.71
C GLU A 32 25.10 -12.46 -6.88
N ASN A 33 23.93 -12.37 -7.51
CA ASN A 33 22.68 -11.94 -6.87
C ASN A 33 21.76 -13.12 -6.49
N GLU A 34 21.99 -14.31 -7.03
CA GLU A 34 21.17 -15.50 -6.75
C GLU A 34 22.05 -16.76 -6.68
N ALA A 35 22.26 -17.28 -5.48
CA ALA A 35 23.20 -18.37 -5.22
C ALA A 35 22.80 -19.71 -5.88
N THR A 36 21.55 -19.84 -6.29
CA THR A 36 21.03 -21.03 -6.97
C THR A 36 21.06 -20.94 -8.50
N LEU A 37 21.43 -19.80 -9.06
CA LEU A 37 21.43 -19.54 -10.49
C LEU A 37 22.84 -19.59 -11.08
N TYR A 38 23.00 -20.29 -12.19
CA TYR A 38 24.25 -20.49 -12.91
C TYR A 38 24.06 -20.11 -14.36
N VAL A 39 25.01 -19.38 -14.94
CA VAL A 39 24.95 -18.87 -16.30
C VAL A 39 26.22 -19.25 -17.05
N LYS A 40 26.08 -19.95 -18.16
CA LYS A 40 27.16 -20.19 -19.12
C LYS A 40 27.04 -19.20 -20.27
N LYS A 41 28.12 -18.46 -20.52
CA LYS A 41 28.21 -17.48 -21.61
C LYS A 41 29.26 -17.90 -22.63
N SER A 42 28.96 -17.69 -23.90
CA SER A 42 29.91 -17.84 -25.02
C SER A 42 29.90 -16.54 -25.82
N ASN A 43 31.08 -15.97 -26.14
CA ASN A 43 31.20 -14.68 -26.85
C ASN A 43 30.33 -13.55 -26.27
N ASN A 44 30.24 -13.46 -24.94
CA ASN A 44 29.37 -12.53 -24.20
C ASN A 44 27.86 -12.72 -24.33
N GLU A 45 27.38 -13.72 -25.07
CA GLU A 45 25.96 -14.10 -25.11
C GLU A 45 25.65 -15.22 -24.12
N VAL A 46 24.44 -15.19 -23.54
CA VAL A 46 23.98 -16.24 -22.62
C VAL A 46 23.62 -17.48 -23.43
N GLN A 47 24.34 -18.58 -23.21
CA GLN A 47 24.15 -19.84 -23.91
C GLN A 47 23.20 -20.76 -23.13
N LEU A 48 23.46 -20.89 -21.81
CA LEU A 48 22.68 -21.72 -20.90
C LEU A 48 22.51 -21.02 -19.55
N ILE A 49 21.32 -21.15 -18.97
CA ILE A 49 21.01 -20.76 -17.60
C ILE A 49 20.53 -22.02 -16.88
N VAL A 50 21.07 -22.27 -15.69
CA VAL A 50 20.70 -23.39 -14.83
C VAL A 50 20.28 -22.82 -13.48
N SER A 51 19.05 -23.09 -13.05
CA SER A 51 18.56 -22.74 -11.72
C SER A 51 18.38 -24.02 -10.91
N LEU A 52 19.01 -24.09 -9.75
CA LEU A 52 19.01 -25.26 -8.87
C LEU A 52 18.07 -25.04 -7.68
N TYR A 53 17.02 -25.83 -7.58
CA TYR A 53 16.12 -25.80 -6.42
C TYR A 53 16.17 -27.15 -5.69
N VAL A 54 16.87 -27.21 -4.56
CA VAL A 54 17.11 -28.45 -3.81
C VAL A 54 17.79 -29.50 -4.71
N ASP A 55 17.05 -30.52 -5.15
CA ASP A 55 17.46 -31.59 -6.04
C ASP A 55 17.01 -31.38 -7.50
N ASP A 56 16.12 -30.41 -7.75
CA ASP A 56 15.60 -30.09 -9.08
C ASP A 56 16.47 -29.09 -9.85
N LEU A 57 16.65 -29.33 -11.15
CA LEU A 57 17.40 -28.44 -12.05
C LEU A 57 16.52 -27.92 -13.18
N LEU A 58 16.34 -26.60 -13.21
CA LEU A 58 15.73 -25.88 -14.31
C LEU A 58 16.80 -25.42 -15.29
N VAL A 59 16.72 -25.87 -16.54
CA VAL A 59 17.69 -25.53 -17.59
C VAL A 59 17.02 -24.76 -18.71
N ILE A 60 17.57 -23.59 -19.01
CA ILE A 60 17.13 -22.68 -20.07
C ILE A 60 18.30 -22.56 -21.04
N GLY A 61 18.03 -22.64 -22.33
CA GLY A 61 19.06 -22.54 -23.35
C GLY A 61 18.51 -21.97 -24.64
N ASN A 62 19.33 -21.15 -25.30
CA ASN A 62 18.97 -20.52 -26.57
C ASN A 62 19.16 -21.49 -27.75
N GLU A 63 20.01 -22.51 -27.60
CA GLU A 63 20.30 -23.50 -28.62
C GLU A 63 19.98 -24.92 -28.13
N SER A 64 19.22 -25.66 -28.94
CA SER A 64 18.85 -27.04 -28.66
C SER A 64 20.06 -27.98 -28.52
N ASN A 65 21.13 -27.75 -29.29
CA ASN A 65 22.35 -28.54 -29.25
C ASN A 65 23.12 -28.36 -27.93
N SER A 66 23.34 -27.12 -27.53
CA SER A 66 24.01 -26.75 -26.27
C SER A 66 23.23 -27.29 -25.07
N LEU A 67 21.90 -27.20 -25.13
CA LEU A 67 21.04 -27.76 -24.12
C LEU A 67 21.17 -29.29 -24.08
N ASN A 68 21.02 -29.99 -25.21
CA ASN A 68 21.19 -31.45 -25.35
C ASN A 68 22.56 -31.98 -24.90
N GLN A 69 23.64 -31.21 -25.12
CA GLN A 69 24.96 -31.58 -24.62
C GLN A 69 25.02 -31.48 -23.10
N PHE A 70 24.47 -30.41 -22.51
CA PHE A 70 24.37 -30.28 -21.05
C PHE A 70 23.56 -31.42 -20.44
N LYS A 71 22.47 -31.85 -21.08
CA LYS A 71 21.67 -33.03 -20.68
C LYS A 71 22.55 -34.26 -20.49
N LYS A 72 23.32 -34.60 -21.53
CA LYS A 72 24.20 -35.77 -21.55
C LYS A 72 25.32 -35.66 -20.53
N ASP A 73 25.90 -34.47 -20.38
CA ASP A 73 26.98 -34.21 -19.42
C ASP A 73 26.51 -34.36 -17.97
N MET A 74 25.26 -34.00 -17.67
CA MET A 74 24.69 -34.14 -16.34
C MET A 74 24.24 -35.58 -16.06
N GLU A 75 23.62 -36.28 -17.02
CA GLU A 75 23.25 -37.70 -16.91
C GLU A 75 24.46 -38.64 -16.79
N LYS A 76 25.60 -38.24 -17.34
CA LYS A 76 26.87 -38.99 -17.21
C LYS A 76 27.48 -38.83 -15.82
N GLU A 77 27.36 -37.65 -15.23
CA GLU A 77 28.03 -37.30 -13.97
C GLU A 77 27.18 -37.63 -12.74
N PHE A 78 25.86 -37.43 -12.84
CA PHE A 78 24.91 -37.61 -11.76
C PHE A 78 23.87 -38.66 -12.14
N GLU A 79 23.45 -39.48 -11.19
CA GLU A 79 22.38 -40.46 -11.40
C GLU A 79 21.04 -39.75 -11.60
N MET A 80 20.76 -39.30 -12.82
CA MET A 80 19.64 -38.42 -13.14
C MET A 80 18.70 -38.92 -14.25
N THR A 81 17.44 -38.51 -14.20
CA THR A 81 16.31 -38.77 -15.11
C THR A 81 15.82 -37.49 -15.80
N ASN A 82 16.05 -37.31 -17.09
CA ASN A 82 15.39 -36.24 -17.86
C ASN A 82 13.84 -36.28 -17.80
N LEU A 83 13.16 -35.20 -17.34
CA LEU A 83 11.69 -35.10 -17.41
C LEU A 83 11.17 -34.38 -18.66
N GLY A 84 12.07 -33.92 -19.54
CA GLY A 84 11.70 -33.25 -20.78
C GLY A 84 11.29 -31.80 -20.56
N LYS A 85 10.36 -31.28 -21.36
CA LYS A 85 9.87 -29.90 -21.18
C LYS A 85 9.17 -29.78 -19.82
N MET A 86 9.48 -28.73 -19.07
CA MET A 86 8.90 -28.48 -17.75
C MET A 86 7.37 -28.41 -17.84
N LYS A 87 6.70 -29.33 -17.13
CA LYS A 87 5.23 -29.40 -17.00
C LYS A 87 4.73 -29.10 -15.59
N TYR A 88 5.57 -29.29 -14.57
CA TYR A 88 5.26 -29.03 -13.18
C TYR A 88 6.49 -28.50 -12.46
N PHE A 89 6.32 -27.51 -11.58
CA PHE A 89 7.38 -27.01 -10.70
C PHE A 89 6.75 -26.43 -9.42
N LEU A 90 7.21 -26.86 -8.24
CA LEU A 90 6.67 -26.42 -6.93
C LEU A 90 5.14 -26.52 -6.80
N GLY A 91 4.54 -27.57 -7.38
CA GLY A 91 3.09 -27.76 -7.37
C GLY A 91 2.31 -26.81 -8.28
N MET A 92 2.99 -26.06 -9.15
CA MET A 92 2.38 -25.30 -10.25
C MET A 92 2.50 -26.10 -11.55
N GLU A 93 1.41 -26.16 -12.31
CA GLU A 93 1.33 -26.69 -13.68
C GLU A 93 1.83 -25.66 -14.68
N ILE A 94 2.71 -26.05 -15.58
CA ILE A 94 3.29 -25.16 -16.59
C ILE A 94 3.03 -25.77 -17.97
N SER A 95 2.28 -25.04 -18.80
CA SER A 95 2.03 -25.36 -20.20
C SER A 95 2.74 -24.36 -21.07
N GLN A 96 3.82 -24.82 -21.71
CA GLN A 96 4.61 -24.00 -22.62
C GLN A 96 4.06 -24.17 -24.03
N GLN A 97 3.45 -23.12 -24.56
CA GLN A 97 2.88 -23.05 -25.89
C GLN A 97 3.78 -22.23 -26.83
N ASN A 98 3.51 -22.27 -28.13
CA ASN A 98 4.32 -21.56 -29.14
C ASN A 98 4.16 -20.04 -29.06
N ASP A 99 3.18 -19.55 -28.31
CA ASP A 99 2.82 -18.15 -28.14
C ASP A 99 3.05 -17.63 -26.71
N GLY A 100 3.43 -18.48 -25.75
CA GLY A 100 3.65 -18.07 -24.35
C GLY A 100 3.66 -19.23 -23.36
N ILE A 101 3.82 -18.90 -22.07
CA ILE A 101 3.89 -19.86 -20.97
C ILE A 101 2.68 -19.68 -20.06
N PHE A 102 1.83 -20.69 -19.99
CA PHE A 102 0.71 -20.73 -19.07
C PHE A 102 1.10 -21.44 -17.77
N ILE A 103 0.94 -20.80 -16.61
CA ILE A 103 1.19 -21.35 -15.28
C ILE A 103 -0.13 -21.42 -14.52
N SER A 104 -0.51 -22.59 -14.01
CA SER A 104 -1.77 -22.80 -13.29
C SER A 104 -1.60 -23.73 -12.09
N GLN A 105 -2.65 -23.87 -11.28
CA GLN A 105 -2.71 -24.79 -10.13
C GLN A 105 -4.00 -25.63 -10.19
N ARG A 106 -4.35 -26.10 -11.39
CA ARG A 106 -5.64 -26.77 -11.67
C ARG A 106 -5.85 -28.00 -10.79
N LYS A 107 -4.86 -28.90 -10.71
CA LYS A 107 -4.91 -30.10 -9.86
C LYS A 107 -5.14 -29.73 -8.40
N TYR A 108 -4.41 -28.73 -7.90
CA TYR A 108 -4.57 -28.25 -6.53
C TYR A 108 -5.96 -27.64 -6.28
N ALA A 109 -6.50 -26.87 -7.24
CA ALA A 109 -7.88 -26.37 -7.16
C ALA A 109 -8.90 -27.51 -7.06
N LEU A 110 -8.74 -28.59 -7.84
CA LEU A 110 -9.60 -29.78 -7.76
C LEU A 110 -9.45 -30.52 -6.42
N GLU A 111 -8.23 -30.62 -5.89
CA GLU A 111 -7.96 -31.22 -4.58
C GLU A 111 -8.56 -30.42 -3.42
N ILE A 112 -8.48 -29.08 -3.46
CA ILE A 112 -9.17 -28.21 -2.49
C ILE A 112 -10.68 -28.49 -2.50
N LEU A 113 -11.28 -28.55 -3.68
CA LEU A 113 -12.72 -28.81 -3.81
C LEU A 113 -13.10 -30.17 -3.23
N LYS A 114 -12.31 -31.22 -3.47
CA LYS A 114 -12.52 -32.54 -2.87
C LYS A 114 -12.31 -32.52 -1.35
N LYS A 115 -11.24 -31.89 -0.87
CA LYS A 115 -10.86 -31.80 0.56
C LYS A 115 -11.98 -31.19 1.41
N PHE A 116 -12.68 -30.18 0.87
CA PHE A 116 -13.76 -29.50 1.59
C PHE A 116 -15.17 -29.95 1.16
N TYR A 117 -15.28 -31.08 0.44
CA TYR A 117 -16.57 -31.63 -0.03
C TYR A 117 -17.38 -30.67 -0.92
N MET A 118 -16.67 -29.85 -1.71
CA MET A 118 -17.20 -28.86 -2.64
C MET A 118 -17.01 -29.25 -4.10
N ASP A 119 -16.61 -30.49 -4.40
CA ASP A 119 -16.42 -30.98 -5.77
C ASP A 119 -17.75 -31.11 -6.55
N LYS A 120 -18.86 -31.35 -5.84
CA LYS A 120 -20.23 -31.42 -6.38
C LYS A 120 -21.05 -30.15 -6.14
N CYS A 121 -20.44 -29.05 -5.70
CA CYS A 121 -21.16 -27.81 -5.41
C CYS A 121 -21.62 -27.09 -6.69
N ASN A 122 -22.68 -26.28 -6.58
CA ASN A 122 -23.16 -25.45 -7.68
C ASN A 122 -22.17 -24.30 -7.95
N PRO A 123 -21.65 -24.14 -9.17
CA PRO A 123 -20.68 -23.08 -9.48
C PRO A 123 -21.27 -21.66 -9.32
N VAL A 124 -20.40 -20.66 -9.12
CA VAL A 124 -20.77 -19.24 -9.18
C VAL A 124 -19.79 -18.46 -10.06
N ALA A 125 -20.23 -17.36 -10.66
CA ALA A 125 -19.41 -16.55 -11.56
C ALA A 125 -18.50 -15.53 -10.84
N THR A 126 -18.77 -15.23 -9.56
CA THR A 126 -18.00 -14.25 -8.78
C THR A 126 -17.55 -14.82 -7.44
N PRO A 127 -16.34 -14.49 -6.96
CA PRO A 127 -15.82 -14.98 -5.68
C PRO A 127 -16.58 -14.42 -4.46
N LEU A 128 -17.17 -13.23 -4.59
CA LEU A 128 -17.99 -12.56 -3.58
C LEU A 128 -19.23 -11.92 -4.20
N VAL A 129 -20.24 -11.60 -3.39
CA VAL A 129 -21.39 -10.80 -3.83
C VAL A 129 -20.98 -9.32 -3.83
N ALA A 130 -21.48 -8.54 -4.80
CA ALA A 130 -21.22 -7.10 -4.85
C ALA A 130 -21.83 -6.40 -3.62
N ASN A 131 -21.08 -5.49 -2.99
CA ASN A 131 -21.46 -4.75 -1.79
C ASN A 131 -21.69 -5.60 -0.52
N GLU A 132 -21.16 -6.81 -0.48
CA GLU A 132 -21.17 -7.66 0.71
C GLU A 132 -20.15 -7.14 1.73
N ASN A 133 -20.63 -6.57 2.83
CA ASN A 133 -19.79 -6.03 3.91
C ASN A 133 -19.73 -7.05 5.04
N PHE A 134 -18.53 -7.55 5.35
CA PHE A 134 -18.29 -8.43 6.48
C PHE A 134 -17.88 -7.63 7.72
N SER A 135 -18.47 -7.96 8.87
CA SER A 135 -18.16 -7.41 10.19
C SER A 135 -17.79 -8.53 11.16
N LYS A 136 -17.05 -8.18 12.22
CA LYS A 136 -16.57 -9.15 13.23
C LYS A 136 -17.71 -9.95 13.89
N ASN A 137 -18.94 -9.42 13.89
CA ASN A 137 -20.11 -9.98 14.59
C ASN A 137 -21.27 -10.37 13.65
N ASP A 138 -20.99 -10.69 12.39
CA ASP A 138 -22.03 -10.90 11.36
C ASP A 138 -22.91 -12.16 11.49
N GLY A 139 -22.86 -12.89 12.60
CA GLY A 139 -23.74 -14.04 12.80
C GLY A 139 -23.84 -14.44 14.27
N GLU A 140 -24.99 -15.02 14.64
CA GLU A 140 -25.24 -15.56 15.98
C GLU A 140 -24.47 -16.88 16.22
N ASN A 141 -24.09 -17.59 15.16
CA ASN A 141 -23.44 -18.89 15.22
C ASN A 141 -21.96 -18.81 14.80
N SER A 142 -21.07 -19.33 15.64
CA SER A 142 -19.64 -19.51 15.35
C SER A 142 -19.41 -20.66 14.37
N ALA A 143 -18.53 -20.46 13.38
CA ALA A 143 -18.09 -21.52 12.49
C ALA A 143 -16.88 -22.29 13.05
N ASP A 144 -16.61 -23.47 12.50
CA ASP A 144 -15.39 -24.23 12.83
C ASP A 144 -14.13 -23.47 12.40
N VAL A 145 -13.38 -23.02 13.39
CA VAL A 145 -12.17 -22.21 13.23
C VAL A 145 -11.08 -22.96 12.47
N SER A 146 -10.93 -24.27 12.71
CA SER A 146 -9.92 -25.11 12.08
C SER A 146 -10.20 -25.29 10.60
N ILE A 147 -11.44 -25.64 10.25
CA ILE A 147 -11.84 -25.83 8.85
C ILE A 147 -11.76 -24.50 8.10
N TYR A 148 -12.22 -23.40 8.70
CA TYR A 148 -12.13 -22.07 8.09
C TYR A 148 -10.68 -21.67 7.78
N ARG A 149 -9.78 -21.79 8.76
CA ARG A 149 -8.33 -21.51 8.57
C ARG A 149 -7.73 -22.38 7.47
N SER A 150 -8.11 -23.65 7.42
CA SER A 150 -7.68 -24.59 6.37
C SER A 150 -8.14 -24.14 4.98
N ILE A 151 -9.39 -23.66 4.84
CA ILE A 151 -9.90 -23.10 3.57
C ILE A 151 -9.09 -21.86 3.19
N ILE A 152 -8.93 -20.89 4.11
CA ILE A 152 -8.23 -19.64 3.81
C ILE A 152 -6.75 -19.89 3.44
N GLY A 153 -6.05 -20.79 4.15
CA GLY A 153 -4.69 -21.17 3.82
C GLY A 153 -4.57 -21.79 2.42
N SER A 154 -5.52 -22.66 2.06
CA SER A 154 -5.63 -23.22 0.71
C SER A 154 -5.89 -22.15 -0.35
N LEU A 155 -6.75 -21.16 -0.08
CA LEU A 155 -7.01 -20.04 -0.99
C LEU A 155 -5.79 -19.13 -1.17
N LEU A 156 -5.04 -18.86 -0.10
CA LEU A 156 -3.81 -18.07 -0.16
C LEU A 156 -2.74 -18.75 -1.02
N TYR A 157 -2.56 -20.07 -0.90
CA TYR A 157 -1.63 -20.80 -1.76
C TYR A 157 -2.08 -20.79 -3.23
N LEU A 158 -3.39 -20.97 -3.48
CA LEU A 158 -3.95 -20.94 -4.84
C LEU A 158 -3.83 -19.56 -5.49
N SER A 159 -3.70 -18.49 -4.71
CA SER A 159 -3.54 -17.13 -5.21
C SER A 159 -2.23 -16.89 -5.97
N ALA A 160 -1.24 -17.78 -5.82
CA ALA A 160 0.03 -17.72 -6.54
C ALA A 160 -0.14 -17.73 -8.06
N THR A 161 -1.08 -18.53 -8.59
CA THR A 161 -1.46 -18.50 -10.02
C THR A 161 -2.83 -17.86 -10.26
N ARG A 162 -3.50 -17.36 -9.21
CA ARG A 162 -4.86 -16.82 -9.24
C ARG A 162 -4.95 -15.47 -8.51
N PRO A 163 -4.34 -14.41 -9.05
CA PRO A 163 -4.35 -13.09 -8.41
C PRO A 163 -5.76 -12.53 -8.21
N ASN A 164 -6.73 -12.96 -9.02
CA ASN A 164 -8.15 -12.63 -8.87
C ASN A 164 -8.76 -13.10 -7.53
N LEU A 165 -8.17 -14.10 -6.86
CA LEU A 165 -8.59 -14.57 -5.53
C LEU A 165 -7.94 -13.79 -4.39
N MET A 166 -6.89 -13.00 -4.65
CA MET A 166 -6.06 -12.37 -3.63
C MET A 166 -6.87 -11.45 -2.71
N PHE A 167 -7.75 -10.63 -3.30
CA PHE A 167 -8.59 -9.70 -2.55
C PHE A 167 -9.52 -10.45 -1.59
N VAL A 168 -10.24 -11.47 -2.07
CA VAL A 168 -11.19 -12.21 -1.23
C VAL A 168 -10.47 -13.05 -0.16
N ALA A 169 -9.36 -13.70 -0.51
CA ALA A 169 -8.57 -14.47 0.44
C ALA A 169 -8.02 -13.57 1.56
N SER A 170 -7.57 -12.36 1.20
CA SER A 170 -7.09 -11.35 2.16
C SER A 170 -8.19 -10.68 2.98
N LEU A 171 -9.41 -10.58 2.44
CA LEU A 171 -10.57 -10.06 3.17
C LEU A 171 -11.05 -11.07 4.21
N LEU A 172 -11.24 -12.32 3.78
CA LEU A 172 -11.71 -13.40 4.65
C LEU A 172 -10.66 -13.81 5.69
N SER A 173 -9.36 -13.66 5.39
CA SER A 173 -8.30 -13.96 6.36
C SER A 173 -8.38 -13.12 7.64
N ARG A 174 -9.00 -11.93 7.59
CA ARG A 174 -9.22 -11.05 8.74
C ARG A 174 -10.08 -11.68 9.83
N PHE A 175 -10.89 -12.68 9.48
CA PHE A 175 -11.82 -13.35 10.39
C PHE A 175 -11.32 -14.72 10.85
N MET A 176 -10.07 -15.11 10.56
CA MET A 176 -9.51 -16.42 10.92
C MET A 176 -9.44 -16.70 12.43
N HIS A 177 -9.45 -15.66 13.26
CA HIS A 177 -9.43 -15.82 14.72
C HIS A 177 -10.79 -16.30 15.24
N SER A 178 -11.88 -15.72 14.73
CA SER A 178 -13.25 -15.99 15.19
C SER A 178 -14.24 -15.86 14.01
N PRO A 179 -14.29 -16.85 13.11
CA PRO A 179 -15.21 -16.85 11.98
C PRO A 179 -16.65 -17.11 12.42
N SER A 180 -17.59 -16.31 11.91
CA SER A 180 -19.02 -16.60 12.01
C SER A 180 -19.44 -17.55 10.89
N GLN A 181 -20.65 -18.09 10.98
CA GLN A 181 -21.24 -18.88 9.89
C GLN A 181 -21.31 -18.11 8.57
N VAL A 182 -21.55 -16.79 8.61
CA VAL A 182 -21.54 -15.91 7.43
C VAL A 182 -20.17 -15.85 6.78
N HIS A 183 -19.10 -15.72 7.57
CA HIS A 183 -17.73 -15.78 7.04
C HIS A 183 -17.42 -17.13 6.40
N PHE A 184 -17.87 -18.21 7.03
CA PHE A 184 -17.69 -19.57 6.53
C PHE A 184 -18.43 -19.82 5.22
N ASP A 185 -19.66 -19.32 5.08
CA ASP A 185 -20.45 -19.44 3.86
C ASP A 185 -19.89 -18.56 2.73
N ALA A 186 -19.31 -17.40 3.05
CA ALA A 186 -18.53 -16.62 2.10
C ALA A 186 -17.28 -17.38 1.61
N ALA A 187 -16.55 -18.06 2.51
CA ALA A 187 -15.43 -18.90 2.12
C ALA A 187 -15.87 -20.08 1.23
N LYS A 188 -17.00 -20.73 1.54
CA LYS A 188 -17.60 -21.75 0.66
C LYS A 188 -18.00 -21.16 -0.70
N ARG A 189 -18.50 -19.93 -0.75
CA ARG A 189 -18.80 -19.25 -2.02
C ARG A 189 -17.55 -19.10 -2.88
N VAL A 190 -16.39 -18.78 -2.29
CA VAL A 190 -15.12 -18.76 -3.03
C VAL A 190 -14.78 -20.14 -3.59
N LEU A 191 -15.01 -21.22 -2.84
CA LEU A 191 -14.84 -22.58 -3.35
C LEU A 191 -15.80 -22.87 -4.52
N ARG A 192 -17.06 -22.40 -4.46
CA ARG A 192 -18.00 -22.48 -5.59
C ARG A 192 -17.53 -21.69 -6.82
N TYR A 193 -16.83 -20.58 -6.62
CA TYR A 193 -16.22 -19.82 -7.72
C TYR A 193 -14.99 -20.53 -8.30
N ILE A 194 -14.18 -21.17 -7.46
CA ILE A 194 -13.06 -21.99 -7.91
C ILE A 194 -13.57 -23.14 -8.79
N LYS A 195 -14.71 -23.75 -8.45
CA LYS A 195 -15.34 -24.81 -9.24
C LYS A 195 -15.63 -24.41 -10.70
N SER A 196 -16.01 -23.16 -10.97
CA SER A 196 -16.25 -22.66 -12.35
C SER A 196 -14.99 -22.16 -13.05
N THR A 197 -13.88 -22.02 -12.32
CA THR A 197 -12.66 -21.39 -12.81
C THR A 197 -11.43 -22.24 -12.57
N THR A 198 -11.56 -23.57 -12.47
CA THR A 198 -10.44 -24.47 -12.16
C THR A 198 -9.29 -24.35 -13.15
N ASP A 199 -9.59 -23.94 -14.39
CA ASP A 199 -8.64 -23.90 -15.50
C ASP A 199 -7.96 -22.53 -15.66
N TYR A 200 -8.15 -21.61 -14.72
CA TYR A 200 -7.50 -20.29 -14.75
C TYR A 200 -6.06 -20.37 -14.24
N GLY A 201 -5.22 -19.49 -14.75
CA GLY A 201 -3.81 -19.38 -14.42
C GLY A 201 -3.21 -18.06 -14.90
N LEU A 202 -1.89 -17.94 -14.84
CA LEU A 202 -1.11 -16.84 -15.37
C LEU A 202 -0.58 -17.21 -16.76
N TYR A 203 -0.58 -16.26 -17.70
CA TYR A 203 0.00 -16.46 -19.03
C TYR A 203 1.11 -15.43 -19.25
N PHE A 204 2.35 -15.90 -19.49
CA PHE A 204 3.55 -15.09 -19.66
C PHE A 204 3.97 -15.05 -21.14
N ASP A 205 4.32 -13.87 -21.58
CA ASP A 205 4.73 -13.57 -22.95
C ASP A 205 6.09 -12.83 -22.97
N ASP A 206 6.70 -12.59 -24.13
CA ASP A 206 8.11 -12.25 -24.32
C ASP A 206 8.65 -10.93 -23.74
N SER A 207 9.94 -10.91 -23.37
CA SER A 207 10.55 -9.86 -22.53
C SER A 207 11.04 -8.61 -23.26
N LYS A 208 10.87 -8.48 -24.57
CA LYS A 208 11.13 -7.22 -25.29
C LYS A 208 9.82 -6.47 -25.42
N SER A 209 9.79 -5.27 -24.88
CA SER A 209 8.65 -4.38 -25.08
C SER A 209 8.51 -4.03 -26.57
N THR A 210 7.29 -3.91 -27.04
CA THR A 210 7.00 -3.40 -28.38
C THR A 210 6.99 -1.88 -28.34
N SER A 211 7.81 -1.23 -29.16
CA SER A 211 7.67 0.20 -29.40
C SER A 211 6.58 0.41 -30.42
N GLU A 212 5.53 1.06 -29.98
CA GLU A 212 4.48 1.53 -30.86
C GLU A 212 4.51 3.06 -30.91
N TYR A 213 4.10 3.62 -32.04
CA TYR A 213 3.60 4.98 -32.16
C TYR A 213 2.64 5.03 -33.35
N VAL A 214 1.67 5.93 -33.25
CA VAL A 214 0.84 6.32 -34.39
C VAL A 214 1.07 7.82 -34.59
N PHE A 215 0.70 8.34 -35.75
CA PHE A 215 0.57 9.75 -36.10
C PHE A 215 -0.68 9.83 -36.97
N SER A 216 -1.59 10.68 -36.52
CA SER A 216 -2.83 10.97 -37.22
C SER A 216 -2.81 12.39 -37.76
N PHE A 217 -3.34 12.54 -38.95
CA PHE A 217 -3.74 13.80 -39.53
C PHE A 217 -5.25 13.78 -39.44
N ASP A 218 -5.77 14.50 -38.45
CA ASP A 218 -7.19 14.48 -38.12
C ASP A 218 -7.68 13.08 -37.68
N SER A 219 -8.77 12.53 -38.24
CA SER A 219 -9.20 11.15 -37.96
C SER A 219 -8.43 10.08 -38.74
N ALA A 220 -7.56 10.49 -39.67
CA ALA A 220 -6.83 9.58 -40.53
C ALA A 220 -5.44 9.30 -39.93
N ILE A 221 -5.19 8.05 -39.61
CA ILE A 221 -3.85 7.58 -39.26
C ILE A 221 -3.03 7.52 -40.56
N PHE A 222 -1.92 8.24 -40.62
CA PHE A 222 -1.11 8.35 -41.85
C PHE A 222 0.34 7.90 -41.65
N SER A 223 0.82 7.78 -40.41
CA SER A 223 2.11 7.17 -40.12
C SER A 223 2.02 6.44 -38.80
N TRP A 224 2.44 5.18 -38.74
CA TRP A 224 2.44 4.40 -37.53
C TRP A 224 3.58 3.39 -37.59
N ASN A 225 3.95 2.87 -36.45
CA ASN A 225 4.96 1.83 -36.33
C ASN A 225 4.63 1.03 -35.09
N SER A 226 4.65 -0.29 -35.20
CA SER A 226 4.60 -1.20 -34.05
C SER A 226 5.72 -2.20 -34.30
N LYS A 227 6.86 -1.96 -33.65
CA LYS A 227 8.07 -2.73 -33.83
C LYS A 227 8.62 -3.13 -32.46
N LYS A 228 8.97 -4.39 -32.33
CA LYS A 228 9.69 -4.92 -31.16
C LYS A 228 10.95 -4.09 -30.90
N GLN A 229 11.16 -3.66 -29.66
CA GLN A 229 12.34 -2.87 -29.30
C GLN A 229 13.62 -3.66 -29.59
N ASP A 230 14.63 -2.98 -30.12
CA ASP A 230 15.90 -3.64 -30.45
C ASP A 230 16.70 -3.99 -29.17
N VAL A 231 16.40 -3.32 -28.03
CA VAL A 231 17.03 -3.52 -26.71
C VAL A 231 16.01 -3.97 -25.66
N VAL A 232 16.47 -4.71 -24.65
CA VAL A 232 15.65 -5.12 -23.49
C VAL A 232 15.70 -4.01 -22.45
N ALA A 233 14.57 -3.35 -22.21
CA ALA A 233 14.46 -2.34 -21.16
C ALA A 233 14.49 -2.99 -19.77
N GLN A 234 15.28 -2.43 -18.85
CA GLN A 234 15.40 -2.88 -17.46
C GLN A 234 14.27 -2.34 -16.57
N SER A 235 13.43 -1.45 -17.09
CA SER A 235 12.23 -0.94 -16.42
C SER A 235 11.16 -0.51 -17.42
N SER A 236 9.89 -0.45 -16.99
CA SER A 236 8.80 0.10 -17.80
C SER A 236 9.05 1.56 -18.20
N THR A 237 9.67 2.33 -17.32
CA THR A 237 10.10 3.71 -17.58
C THR A 237 11.13 3.79 -18.72
N GLU A 238 12.08 2.87 -18.78
CA GLU A 238 13.07 2.81 -19.85
C GLU A 238 12.44 2.37 -21.17
N ALA A 239 11.56 1.36 -21.14
CA ALA A 239 10.84 0.89 -22.32
C ALA A 239 10.04 2.01 -22.98
N GLU A 240 9.31 2.78 -22.18
CA GLU A 240 8.50 3.90 -22.68
C GLU A 240 9.35 5.09 -23.14
N TYR A 241 10.50 5.33 -22.51
CA TYR A 241 11.44 6.36 -22.97
C TYR A 241 12.01 6.03 -24.36
N ILE A 242 12.36 4.76 -24.62
CA ILE A 242 12.82 4.29 -25.93
C ILE A 242 11.75 4.50 -27.01
N SER A 243 10.49 4.15 -26.72
CA SER A 243 9.35 4.38 -27.63
C SER A 243 9.10 5.87 -27.88
N ALA A 244 9.15 6.71 -26.85
CA ALA A 244 8.97 8.15 -26.97
C ALA A 244 10.08 8.81 -27.82
N ALA A 245 11.32 8.33 -27.71
CA ALA A 245 12.43 8.79 -28.54
C ALA A 245 12.26 8.42 -30.03
N ALA A 246 11.75 7.22 -30.32
CA ALA A 246 11.45 6.80 -31.69
C ALA A 246 10.31 7.64 -32.31
N ALA A 247 9.23 7.89 -31.55
CA ALA A 247 8.14 8.76 -31.98
C ALA A 247 8.62 10.20 -32.22
N ALA A 248 9.50 10.72 -31.37
CA ALA A 248 10.08 12.06 -31.56
C ALA A 248 10.86 12.19 -32.87
N ASN A 249 11.71 11.21 -33.19
CA ASN A 249 12.44 11.20 -34.46
C ASN A 249 11.49 11.20 -35.67
N GLN A 250 10.43 10.40 -35.61
CA GLN A 250 9.42 10.35 -36.66
C GLN A 250 8.69 11.69 -36.82
N ALA A 251 8.31 12.33 -35.71
CA ALA A 251 7.66 13.64 -35.72
C ALA A 251 8.52 14.71 -36.40
N ILE A 252 9.83 14.73 -36.15
CA ILE A 252 10.78 15.68 -36.77
C ILE A 252 10.83 15.48 -38.28
N TRP A 253 10.97 14.23 -38.71
CA TRP A 253 11.01 13.90 -40.14
C TRP A 253 9.71 14.31 -40.85
N LEU A 254 8.55 14.04 -40.24
CA LEU A 254 7.25 14.45 -40.76
C LEU A 254 7.10 15.97 -40.86
N ARG A 255 7.61 16.73 -39.89
CA ARG A 255 7.60 18.21 -39.94
C ARG A 255 8.40 18.76 -41.11
N LYS A 256 9.54 18.14 -41.45
CA LYS A 256 10.35 18.54 -42.63
C LYS A 256 9.59 18.29 -43.93
N ILE A 257 8.93 17.14 -44.06
CA ILE A 257 8.09 16.85 -45.23
C ILE A 257 6.93 17.83 -45.34
N LEU A 258 6.27 18.16 -44.23
CA LEU A 258 5.19 19.14 -44.21
C LEU A 258 5.69 20.53 -44.63
N LEU A 259 6.88 20.93 -44.19
CA LEU A 259 7.54 22.16 -44.63
C LEU A 259 7.75 22.17 -46.16
N ASP A 260 8.24 21.07 -46.73
CA ASP A 260 8.52 20.94 -48.17
C ASP A 260 7.24 21.08 -49.02
N VAL A 261 6.08 20.70 -48.49
CA VAL A 261 4.76 20.89 -49.15
C VAL A 261 4.06 22.19 -48.74
N GLY A 262 4.80 23.14 -48.17
CA GLY A 262 4.31 24.49 -47.82
C GLY A 262 3.47 24.55 -46.54
N GLN A 263 3.42 23.49 -45.74
CA GLN A 263 2.70 23.41 -44.48
C GLN A 263 3.63 23.66 -43.29
N ILE A 264 3.77 24.93 -42.92
CA ILE A 264 4.64 25.36 -41.82
C ILE A 264 3.93 25.09 -40.48
N GLN A 265 4.57 24.32 -39.60
CA GLN A 265 4.11 24.15 -38.23
C GLN A 265 4.89 25.04 -37.27
N ASP A 266 4.32 26.15 -36.82
CA ASP A 266 4.99 27.08 -35.90
C ASP A 266 5.01 26.58 -34.45
N GLU A 267 4.04 25.74 -34.08
CA GLU A 267 3.95 25.14 -32.76
C GLU A 267 4.70 23.81 -32.67
N ALA A 268 5.14 23.48 -31.45
CA ALA A 268 5.79 22.21 -31.13
C ALA A 268 4.81 21.02 -31.32
N THR A 269 5.25 19.95 -31.99
CA THR A 269 4.49 18.72 -32.12
C THR A 269 4.38 18.03 -30.77
N VAL A 270 3.15 17.76 -30.33
CA VAL A 270 2.88 17.15 -29.03
C VAL A 270 2.94 15.63 -29.12
N ILE A 271 3.75 15.03 -28.24
CA ILE A 271 3.84 13.58 -28.05
C ILE A 271 3.24 13.25 -26.68
N TRP A 272 2.28 12.34 -26.68
CA TRP A 272 1.62 11.85 -25.47
C TRP A 272 2.28 10.56 -25.00
N VAL A 273 2.71 10.54 -23.74
CA VAL A 273 3.37 9.39 -23.09
C VAL A 273 2.63 9.11 -21.78
N ASP A 274 2.39 7.86 -21.44
CA ASP A 274 1.60 7.45 -20.28
C ASP A 274 2.41 7.26 -19.00
N ASN A 275 3.75 7.18 -19.09
CA ASN A 275 4.64 7.11 -17.93
C ASN A 275 5.27 8.45 -17.54
N LYS A 276 4.83 8.90 -16.36
CA LYS A 276 5.35 10.09 -15.65
C LYS A 276 6.87 10.12 -15.53
N TYR A 277 7.49 8.99 -15.24
CA TYR A 277 8.94 8.94 -15.03
C TYR A 277 9.70 9.03 -16.36
N ALA A 278 9.18 8.45 -17.45
CA ALA A 278 9.77 8.59 -18.78
C ALA A 278 9.73 10.06 -19.25
N ILE A 279 8.62 10.75 -19.00
CA ILE A 279 8.46 12.20 -19.25
C ILE A 279 9.41 13.01 -18.37
N SER A 280 9.58 12.65 -17.10
CA SER A 280 10.50 13.33 -16.18
C SER A 280 11.94 13.21 -16.63
N ILE A 281 12.37 12.01 -17.08
CA ILE A 281 13.71 11.76 -17.64
C ILE A 281 13.93 12.61 -18.90
N ALA A 282 12.93 12.70 -19.78
CA ALA A 282 13.00 13.55 -20.97
C ALA A 282 13.05 15.06 -20.66
N LYS A 283 12.44 15.51 -19.56
CA LYS A 283 12.37 16.94 -19.18
C LYS A 283 13.57 17.42 -18.35
N ASN A 284 14.15 16.57 -17.51
CA ASN A 284 15.27 16.90 -16.63
C ASN A 284 16.35 15.80 -16.68
N PRO A 285 17.42 15.96 -17.47
CA PRO A 285 18.47 14.96 -17.60
C PRO A 285 19.44 14.89 -16.40
N ILE A 286 19.06 15.45 -15.23
CA ILE A 286 19.93 15.41 -14.04
C ILE A 286 20.08 13.96 -13.59
N GLN A 287 21.30 13.47 -13.70
CA GLN A 287 21.69 12.07 -13.59
C GLN A 287 21.47 11.53 -12.17
N HIS A 288 20.58 10.55 -12.04
CA HIS A 288 20.61 9.60 -10.93
C HIS A 288 21.45 8.37 -11.34
N GLY A 289 22.07 7.68 -10.38
CA GLY A 289 22.84 6.45 -10.65
C GLY A 289 22.07 5.37 -11.42
N ARG A 290 20.73 5.43 -11.41
CA ARG A 290 19.80 4.52 -12.12
C ARG A 290 19.54 4.86 -13.60
N THR A 291 19.97 6.01 -14.12
CA THR A 291 19.75 6.40 -15.54
C THR A 291 21.06 6.49 -16.33
N LYS A 292 22.21 6.21 -15.71
CA LYS A 292 23.55 6.31 -16.32
C LYS A 292 23.79 5.36 -17.50
N HIS A 293 23.04 4.25 -17.60
CA HIS A 293 23.19 3.25 -18.68
C HIS A 293 22.38 3.58 -19.95
N ILE A 294 21.52 4.61 -19.89
CA ILE A 294 20.76 5.09 -21.06
C ILE A 294 21.74 5.85 -21.96
N ASN A 295 22.43 5.09 -22.81
CA ASN A 295 23.59 5.51 -23.60
C ASN A 295 23.21 6.53 -24.70
N VAL A 296 24.24 7.19 -25.26
CA VAL A 296 24.22 8.28 -26.27
C VAL A 296 23.34 8.03 -27.51
N LYS A 297 22.95 6.78 -27.77
CA LYS A 297 22.14 6.35 -28.93
C LYS A 297 20.70 6.92 -28.94
N PHE A 298 20.14 7.25 -27.78
CA PHE A 298 18.75 7.74 -27.63
C PHE A 298 18.66 9.22 -27.20
N HIS A 299 19.71 10.03 -27.43
CA HIS A 299 19.76 11.48 -27.18
C HIS A 299 19.34 12.44 -28.35
N PRO A 300 18.36 12.15 -29.24
CA PRO A 300 17.78 13.20 -30.10
C PRO A 300 17.08 14.31 -29.29
N LEU A 301 16.46 13.94 -28.17
CA LEU A 301 15.65 14.83 -27.32
C LEU A 301 16.47 15.92 -26.61
N GLU A 302 17.75 15.65 -26.31
CA GLU A 302 18.66 16.65 -25.70
C GLU A 302 19.20 17.66 -26.71
N LYS A 303 19.58 17.20 -27.92
CA LYS A 303 20.11 18.09 -28.98
C LYS A 303 19.10 19.17 -29.41
N GLN A 304 17.80 18.88 -29.32
CA GLN A 304 16.74 19.83 -29.67
C GLN A 304 16.46 20.90 -28.61
N ARG A 305 16.91 20.75 -27.37
CA ARG A 305 16.77 21.79 -26.34
C ARG A 305 17.70 22.99 -26.58
N ASN A 306 18.86 22.75 -27.19
CA ASN A 306 19.87 23.78 -27.43
C ASN A 306 19.63 24.59 -28.71
N GLN A 307 18.66 24.22 -29.56
CA GLN A 307 18.19 25.07 -30.65
C GLN A 307 16.94 25.84 -30.20
N LYS A 308 16.95 27.18 -30.35
CA LYS A 308 15.95 28.14 -29.84
C LYS A 308 14.51 27.99 -30.38
N LYS A 309 14.16 26.90 -31.07
CA LYS A 309 12.78 26.55 -31.47
C LYS A 309 12.48 25.15 -30.96
N SER A 310 11.68 25.02 -29.90
CA SER A 310 11.28 23.71 -29.38
C SER A 310 10.28 23.06 -30.35
N GLU A 311 10.74 22.14 -31.19
CA GLU A 311 9.90 21.47 -32.20
C GLU A 311 8.98 20.39 -31.61
N ILE A 312 9.21 19.92 -30.38
CA ILE A 312 8.46 18.81 -29.74
C ILE A 312 8.13 19.13 -28.28
N LYS A 313 6.94 18.75 -27.80
CA LYS A 313 6.53 18.82 -26.38
C LYS A 313 5.95 17.49 -25.89
N MET A 314 6.37 17.01 -24.71
CA MET A 314 5.86 15.77 -24.10
C MET A 314 4.88 16.03 -22.95
N TYR A 315 3.72 15.36 -22.98
CA TYR A 315 2.67 15.43 -21.96
C TYR A 315 2.25 14.04 -21.48
N GLU A 316 1.71 14.02 -20.26
CA GLU A 316 1.27 12.81 -19.57
C GLU A 316 -0.19 12.47 -19.92
N VAL A 317 -0.48 11.17 -20.09
CA VAL A 317 -1.86 10.67 -20.26
C VAL A 317 -2.49 10.40 -18.89
N HIS A 318 -3.58 11.11 -18.55
CA HIS A 318 -4.37 10.83 -17.33
C HIS A 318 -5.09 9.46 -17.44
N LYS A 319 -4.78 8.54 -16.52
CA LYS A 319 -5.33 7.17 -16.42
C LYS A 319 -6.87 7.15 -16.39
N THR A 320 -7.48 6.77 -17.51
CA THR A 320 -8.85 6.15 -17.54
C THR A 320 -9.10 5.28 -18.78
N PHE A 321 -8.07 4.77 -19.46
CA PHE A 321 -8.25 3.94 -20.66
C PHE A 321 -7.14 2.88 -20.81
N THR A 322 -7.09 1.89 -19.91
CA THR A 322 -6.27 0.67 -20.11
C THR A 322 -6.93 -0.55 -19.45
N SER A 323 -8.14 -0.89 -19.88
CA SER A 323 -8.70 -2.24 -19.68
C SER A 323 -9.97 -2.43 -20.49
N LEU A 324 -9.89 -2.29 -21.82
CA LEU A 324 -10.87 -2.82 -22.80
C LEU A 324 -10.47 -2.35 -24.21
N LEU A 325 -9.45 -2.97 -24.82
CA LEU A 325 -9.26 -2.99 -26.28
C LEU A 325 -8.12 -3.95 -26.69
N PHE A 326 -8.33 -5.25 -26.47
CA PHE A 326 -7.96 -6.27 -27.45
C PHE A 326 -9.25 -7.01 -27.77
N PHE A 327 -10.00 -6.46 -28.73
CA PHE A 327 -10.75 -7.17 -29.77
C PHE A 327 -11.64 -6.15 -30.49
N LEU A 328 -11.26 -5.85 -31.74
CA LEU A 328 -12.01 -5.24 -32.85
C LEU A 328 -12.11 -3.69 -32.92
N LEU A 329 -11.25 -3.14 -33.78
CA LEU A 329 -11.49 -1.92 -34.58
C LEU A 329 -12.66 -2.13 -35.56
N LEU A 330 -13.53 -1.12 -35.77
CA LEU A 330 -13.79 -0.45 -37.08
C LEU A 330 -15.03 0.52 -37.08
N ILE A 331 -14.72 1.82 -37.34
CA ILE A 331 -15.39 2.91 -38.15
C ILE A 331 -16.86 3.34 -37.85
N TYR A 332 -17.34 4.61 -37.84
CA TYR A 332 -17.03 5.89 -38.53
C TYR A 332 -17.29 7.13 -37.61
N VAL A 333 -16.38 8.10 -37.40
CA VAL A 333 -15.91 9.30 -38.17
C VAL A 333 -16.82 10.56 -38.08
N PHE A 334 -16.29 11.68 -37.54
CA PHE A 334 -16.06 12.98 -38.22
C PHE A 334 -15.28 14.03 -37.35
N LEU A 335 -14.52 14.90 -38.03
CA LEU A 335 -13.35 15.79 -37.71
C LEU A 335 -13.67 17.11 -36.95
N PRO A 336 -12.73 18.03 -36.50
CA PRO A 336 -11.30 18.18 -36.83
C PRO A 336 -10.25 18.41 -35.68
N PHE A 337 -9.04 17.88 -35.92
CA PHE A 337 -7.66 18.24 -35.55
C PHE A 337 -7.08 18.26 -34.10
N LYS A 338 -5.85 17.73 -34.08
CA LYS A 338 -4.81 17.59 -33.03
C LYS A 338 -5.16 16.65 -31.87
N HIS A 339 -4.79 15.37 -31.99
CA HIS A 339 -3.74 14.73 -31.16
C HIS A 339 -3.61 13.23 -31.45
N VAL A 340 -2.37 12.76 -31.34
CA VAL A 340 -1.87 11.46 -31.76
C VAL A 340 -1.79 10.51 -30.55
N LYS A 341 -2.40 9.32 -30.61
CA LYS A 341 -2.52 8.37 -29.47
C LYS A 341 -1.83 7.02 -29.72
N CYS A 342 -0.75 6.72 -29.01
CA CYS A 342 -0.11 5.41 -29.05
C CYS A 342 -0.74 4.41 -28.05
N PHE A 343 -0.84 3.12 -28.41
CA PHE A 343 -1.16 2.00 -27.51
C PHE A 343 -0.13 0.86 -27.74
N ILE A 344 0.19 0.06 -26.72
CA ILE A 344 1.22 -1.00 -26.75
C ILE A 344 0.57 -2.36 -26.41
N SER A 345 0.99 -3.43 -27.11
CA SER A 345 0.73 -4.83 -26.77
C SER A 345 1.99 -5.69 -26.91
N ILE A 346 2.05 -6.80 -26.16
CA ILE A 346 3.22 -7.68 -26.00
C ILE A 346 2.91 -9.03 -26.67
N SER A 347 3.82 -9.56 -27.51
CA SER A 347 3.94 -11.03 -27.76
C SER A 347 5.24 -11.62 -28.40
N GLN A 348 5.55 -12.84 -27.91
CA GLN A 348 6.19 -14.10 -28.42
C GLN A 348 7.62 -14.62 -28.03
N PRO A 349 7.81 -15.96 -27.80
CA PRO A 349 8.25 -16.61 -26.53
C PRO A 349 9.58 -17.43 -26.55
N CYS A 350 9.99 -18.02 -25.40
CA CYS A 350 11.12 -18.98 -25.25
C CYS A 350 10.72 -20.28 -24.51
N SER A 351 11.40 -21.40 -24.82
CA SER A 351 11.12 -22.77 -24.30
C SER A 351 12.09 -23.23 -23.19
N PHE A 352 11.59 -24.01 -22.22
CA PHE A 352 12.26 -24.52 -21.00
C PHE A 352 12.30 -26.06 -20.93
N TYR A 353 13.43 -26.64 -20.48
CA TYR A 353 13.65 -28.10 -20.37
C TYR A 353 14.18 -28.52 -18.97
N PHE A 354 13.92 -29.76 -18.53
CA PHE A 354 14.05 -30.26 -17.15
C PHE A 354 14.76 -31.62 -17.02
N PHE A 355 15.51 -31.84 -15.93
CA PHE A 355 16.06 -33.13 -15.48
C PHE A 355 15.74 -33.38 -13.99
N ASP A 356 15.19 -34.54 -13.70
CA ASP A 356 14.96 -35.22 -12.39
C ASP A 356 16.11 -36.22 -12.11
N THR A 357 16.12 -36.95 -11.00
CA THR A 357 16.99 -38.08 -10.64
C THR A 357 16.20 -39.21 -9.97
N ASN A 358 15.86 -40.25 -10.76
CA ASN A 358 15.47 -41.64 -10.43
C ASN A 358 13.99 -42.05 -10.20
N GLN A 359 13.50 -42.80 -11.20
CA GLN A 359 12.92 -44.17 -11.19
C GLN A 359 11.72 -44.59 -10.29
N LYS A 360 10.62 -44.92 -11.00
CA LYS A 360 9.66 -46.05 -10.85
C LYS A 360 8.84 -46.19 -9.55
N ARG A 361 7.54 -45.88 -9.69
CA ARG A 361 6.46 -46.86 -9.47
C ARG A 361 5.47 -46.77 -10.63
N GLY A 362 5.21 -47.92 -11.26
CA GLY A 362 4.34 -48.05 -12.43
C GLY A 362 2.91 -48.47 -12.12
N GLY A 363 2.10 -48.49 -13.18
CA GLY A 363 0.72 -48.99 -13.28
C GLY A 363 -0.31 -47.86 -13.13
N GLU A 364 -1.21 -47.55 -14.06
CA GLU A 364 -1.68 -48.24 -15.26
C GLU A 364 -2.20 -47.23 -16.30
N LYS A 365 -2.14 -47.64 -17.56
CA LYS A 365 -2.65 -46.92 -18.74
C LYS A 365 -4.16 -47.12 -18.85
N GLU A 366 -4.86 -46.09 -19.35
CA GLU A 366 -5.89 -46.35 -20.36
C GLU A 366 -6.05 -45.17 -21.33
N LYS A 367 -6.29 -45.55 -22.59
CA LYS A 367 -6.26 -44.75 -23.80
C LYS A 367 -7.65 -44.19 -24.10
N GLY A 368 -7.70 -43.08 -24.82
CA GLY A 368 -8.91 -42.60 -25.49
C GLY A 368 -8.57 -41.55 -26.55
N VAL A 369 -8.40 -42.00 -27.78
CA VAL A 369 -8.19 -41.23 -29.01
C VAL A 369 -9.57 -40.96 -29.64
N LEU A 370 -9.82 -39.76 -30.20
CA LEU A 370 -10.28 -39.52 -31.59
C LEU A 370 -10.75 -38.07 -31.84
N CYS A 371 -10.08 -37.41 -32.82
CA CYS A 371 -10.61 -36.76 -34.04
C CYS A 371 -12.14 -36.72 -34.26
N LEU A 372 -12.78 -35.83 -35.03
CA LEU A 372 -12.42 -34.76 -35.99
C LEU A 372 -13.76 -34.05 -36.35
N GLN A 373 -13.66 -32.78 -36.78
CA GLN A 373 -14.40 -32.14 -37.88
C GLN A 373 -15.87 -31.63 -37.79
N PHE A 374 -15.96 -30.35 -38.26
CA PHE A 374 -16.96 -29.68 -39.09
C PHE A 374 -18.40 -29.50 -38.57
N ILE A 375 -18.89 -28.25 -38.54
CA ILE A 375 -19.67 -27.62 -39.62
C ILE A 375 -19.91 -26.13 -39.31
N THR A 376 -20.00 -25.39 -40.39
CA THR A 376 -20.14 -23.96 -40.67
C THR A 376 -21.47 -23.31 -40.28
N ASN A 377 -21.39 -22.01 -39.99
CA ASN A 377 -22.26 -20.88 -40.37
C ASN A 377 -23.78 -20.83 -40.11
N SER A 378 -24.15 -19.58 -39.84
CA SER A 378 -25.38 -18.83 -40.16
C SER A 378 -26.65 -19.00 -39.32
N GLU A 379 -26.85 -17.93 -38.52
CA GLU A 379 -28.05 -17.10 -38.45
C GLU A 379 -29.30 -17.51 -37.66
N MET A 380 -29.90 -16.44 -37.10
CA MET A 380 -31.19 -16.32 -36.43
C MET A 380 -31.29 -16.87 -34.99
N ILE A 381 -31.19 -15.97 -34.01
CA ILE A 381 -32.38 -15.41 -33.31
C ILE A 381 -31.88 -14.18 -32.52
N LEU A 382 -32.00 -13.03 -33.18
CA LEU A 382 -31.96 -11.69 -32.60
C LEU A 382 -33.33 -11.09 -32.93
N PRO A 383 -34.36 -11.29 -32.09
CA PRO A 383 -34.82 -10.16 -31.28
C PRO A 383 -35.65 -10.59 -30.04
N LEU A 384 -35.10 -10.60 -28.83
CA LEU A 384 -35.96 -10.60 -27.63
C LEU A 384 -35.37 -10.01 -26.34
N LEU A 385 -34.17 -9.42 -26.37
CA LEU A 385 -33.56 -8.84 -25.17
C LEU A 385 -33.18 -7.37 -25.33
N MET A 386 -34.02 -6.61 -26.04
CA MET A 386 -34.00 -5.14 -26.12
C MET A 386 -35.05 -4.50 -25.20
N SER A 387 -35.16 -4.90 -23.92
CA SER A 387 -36.16 -4.26 -23.05
C SER A 387 -35.85 -4.05 -21.57
N LEU A 388 -34.69 -4.45 -21.03
CA LEU A 388 -34.43 -4.28 -19.59
C LEU A 388 -32.99 -3.88 -19.30
N LEU A 389 -32.65 -2.61 -19.56
CA LEU A 389 -31.51 -1.95 -18.91
C LEU A 389 -31.73 -0.44 -18.91
N THR A 390 -32.42 0.03 -17.88
CA THR A 390 -32.36 1.40 -17.38
C THR A 390 -32.52 1.37 -15.87
N ILE A 391 -31.65 2.11 -15.16
CA ILE A 391 -31.73 2.53 -13.72
C ILE A 391 -31.22 1.44 -12.73
N CYS A 392 -30.21 1.58 -11.83
CA CYS A 392 -29.42 2.64 -11.20
C CYS A 392 -27.99 2.06 -10.86
N ILE A 393 -26.84 2.73 -11.06
CA ILE A 393 -26.16 3.80 -10.24
C ILE A 393 -25.76 3.29 -8.83
N ALA A 394 -24.58 3.44 -8.20
CA ALA A 394 -23.30 4.19 -8.32
C ALA A 394 -22.21 3.39 -7.52
N GLY A 395 -20.90 3.63 -7.51
CA GLY A 395 -20.06 4.70 -8.07
C GLY A 395 -18.60 4.59 -7.62
N ALA A 396 -17.71 5.39 -8.22
CA ALA A 396 -16.49 5.96 -7.64
C ALA A 396 -15.96 7.08 -8.58
N ALA A 397 -15.39 8.14 -8.00
CA ALA A 397 -15.44 9.53 -8.48
C ALA A 397 -14.55 9.91 -9.70
N PRO A 398 -15.09 10.71 -10.66
CA PRO A 398 -14.32 11.48 -11.63
C PRO A 398 -13.91 12.85 -11.05
N PHE A 399 -13.04 13.59 -11.75
CA PHE A 399 -12.93 15.04 -11.53
C PHE A 399 -14.33 15.64 -11.62
N SER A 400 -14.93 15.96 -10.47
CA SER A 400 -16.31 16.45 -10.38
C SER A 400 -16.31 17.97 -10.47
N CYS A 401 -17.39 18.54 -11.00
CA CYS A 401 -17.60 19.98 -10.93
C CYS A 401 -17.52 20.42 -9.45
N PRO A 402 -16.64 21.37 -9.09
CA PRO A 402 -16.51 21.84 -7.71
C PRO A 402 -17.68 22.73 -7.27
N MET A 403 -18.72 22.88 -8.09
CA MET A 403 -19.92 23.64 -7.79
C MET A 403 -21.11 22.69 -7.66
N ASP A 404 -21.94 22.90 -6.64
CA ASP A 404 -23.20 22.16 -6.49
C ASP A 404 -24.22 22.66 -7.53
N LEU A 405 -24.66 21.77 -8.43
CA LEU A 405 -25.68 22.04 -9.45
C LEU A 405 -27.01 21.32 -9.17
N SER A 406 -27.19 20.76 -7.96
CA SER A 406 -28.45 20.09 -7.57
C SER A 406 -29.66 21.03 -7.57
N TYR A 407 -29.43 22.33 -7.39
CA TYR A 407 -30.48 23.35 -7.34
C TYR A 407 -31.21 23.54 -8.68
N VAL A 408 -30.61 23.16 -9.80
CA VAL A 408 -31.15 23.40 -11.16
C VAL A 408 -32.53 22.77 -11.35
N GLU A 409 -32.77 21.64 -10.69
CA GLU A 409 -34.03 20.89 -10.72
C GLU A 409 -35.02 21.33 -9.61
N THR A 410 -34.56 22.07 -8.59
CA THR A 410 -35.35 22.33 -7.37
C THR A 410 -35.80 23.78 -7.22
N ILE A 411 -35.03 24.74 -7.76
CA ILE A 411 -35.43 26.15 -7.80
C ILE A 411 -36.52 26.32 -8.87
N PRO A 412 -37.65 26.97 -8.58
CA PRO A 412 -38.69 27.19 -9.57
C PRO A 412 -38.26 28.26 -10.58
N TRP A 413 -38.28 27.89 -11.87
CA TRP A 413 -38.04 28.79 -12.99
C TRP A 413 -38.85 28.34 -14.21
N ASN A 414 -39.18 29.28 -15.10
CA ASN A 414 -40.01 28.98 -16.26
C ASN A 414 -39.25 28.23 -17.37
N THR A 415 -39.29 26.90 -17.32
CA THR A 415 -38.63 26.01 -18.30
C THR A 415 -39.25 26.05 -19.70
N SER A 416 -40.46 26.58 -19.89
CA SER A 416 -41.09 26.65 -21.22
C SER A 416 -40.33 27.58 -22.18
N ILE A 417 -39.63 28.59 -21.63
CA ILE A 417 -38.81 29.57 -22.38
C ILE A 417 -37.72 28.85 -23.21
N CYS A 418 -37.30 27.67 -22.79
CA CYS A 418 -36.21 26.91 -23.43
C CYS A 418 -36.68 25.70 -24.26
N ARG A 419 -37.99 25.43 -24.37
CA ARG A 419 -38.52 24.25 -25.08
C ARG A 419 -38.88 24.51 -26.55
N ASP A 420 -39.49 25.67 -26.84
CA ASP A 420 -39.96 26.03 -28.19
C ASP A 420 -39.01 27.06 -28.81
N ALA A 421 -37.94 26.60 -29.44
CA ALA A 421 -36.88 27.46 -29.95
C ALA A 421 -37.22 28.09 -31.30
N ILE A 422 -37.96 29.20 -31.28
CA ILE A 422 -38.01 30.16 -32.41
C ILE A 422 -37.07 31.34 -32.16
N ASP A 423 -36.88 31.75 -30.89
CA ASP A 423 -35.92 32.77 -30.47
C ASP A 423 -35.13 32.27 -29.25
N SER A 424 -33.82 32.07 -29.42
CA SER A 424 -32.94 31.41 -28.44
C SER A 424 -32.31 32.37 -27.43
N GLN A 425 -32.42 33.69 -27.62
CA GLN A 425 -31.83 34.69 -26.72
C GLN A 425 -32.41 34.69 -25.29
N PRO A 426 -33.75 34.67 -25.09
CA PRO A 426 -34.34 34.65 -23.74
C PRO A 426 -34.00 33.38 -22.95
N CYS A 427 -33.88 32.25 -23.65
CA CYS A 427 -33.45 31.00 -23.05
C CYS A 427 -31.99 31.09 -22.57
N CYS A 428 -31.07 31.62 -23.39
CA CYS A 428 -29.68 31.75 -22.97
C CYS A 428 -29.52 32.64 -21.74
N GLN A 429 -30.21 33.78 -21.69
CA GLN A 429 -30.19 34.65 -20.51
C GLN A 429 -30.68 33.91 -19.25
N THR A 430 -31.74 33.12 -19.39
CA THR A 430 -32.28 32.30 -18.29
C THR A 430 -31.26 31.24 -17.85
N LEU A 431 -30.62 30.53 -18.79
CA LEU A 431 -29.61 29.52 -18.48
C LEU A 431 -28.34 30.12 -17.85
N PHE A 432 -27.90 31.31 -18.29
CA PHE A 432 -26.81 32.05 -17.65
C PHE A 432 -27.12 32.40 -16.20
N SER A 433 -28.37 32.79 -15.94
CA SER A 433 -28.84 33.16 -14.60
C SER A 433 -28.92 31.94 -13.67
N ILE A 434 -29.38 30.80 -14.19
CA ILE A 434 -29.38 29.52 -13.46
C ILE A 434 -27.95 29.07 -13.17
N PHE A 435 -27.04 29.08 -14.14
CA PHE A 435 -25.63 28.73 -13.91
C PHE A 435 -24.92 29.76 -12.99
N GLY A 436 -25.36 31.01 -13.03
CA GLY A 436 -24.88 32.10 -12.19
C GLY A 436 -25.10 31.88 -10.69
N ILE A 437 -26.12 31.12 -10.28
CA ILE A 437 -26.38 30.76 -8.88
C ILE A 437 -25.17 29.99 -8.28
N ALA A 438 -24.67 28.99 -8.99
CA ALA A 438 -23.50 28.21 -8.62
C ALA A 438 -22.23 29.07 -8.56
N LEU A 439 -22.03 29.93 -9.56
CA LEU A 439 -20.87 30.83 -9.62
C LEU A 439 -20.88 31.86 -8.48
N ALA A 440 -22.06 32.40 -8.13
CA ALA A 440 -22.21 33.35 -7.04
C ALA A 440 -21.98 32.69 -5.68
N GLN A 441 -22.45 31.45 -5.50
CA GLN A 441 -22.20 30.67 -4.29
C GLN A 441 -20.71 30.36 -4.14
N ARG A 442 -20.06 29.95 -5.23
CA ARG A 442 -18.61 29.72 -5.22
C ARG A 442 -17.81 31.00 -4.97
N LEU A 443 -18.25 32.15 -5.50
CA LEU A 443 -17.63 33.45 -5.20
C LEU A 443 -17.69 33.77 -3.71
N LYS A 444 -18.82 33.49 -3.05
CA LYS A 444 -18.98 33.65 -1.59
C LYS A 444 -18.00 32.78 -0.81
N GLU A 445 -17.80 31.54 -1.23
CA GLU A 445 -16.95 30.56 -0.55
C GLU A 445 -15.45 30.75 -0.82
N THR A 446 -15.09 31.12 -2.05
CA THR A 446 -13.69 31.11 -2.51
C THR A 446 -13.10 32.48 -2.79
N SER A 447 -13.94 33.53 -2.85
CA SER A 447 -13.54 34.90 -3.23
C SER A 447 -13.03 35.08 -4.67
N PHE A 448 -13.13 34.07 -5.54
CA PHE A 448 -12.72 34.14 -6.96
C PHE A 448 -13.93 34.21 -7.90
N PHE A 449 -13.91 35.15 -8.85
CA PHE A 449 -14.96 35.30 -9.86
C PHE A 449 -14.90 34.26 -10.99
N TYR A 450 -13.75 33.59 -11.18
CA TYR A 450 -13.52 32.65 -12.28
C TYR A 450 -13.33 31.21 -11.80
N LEU A 451 -13.61 30.26 -12.69
CA LEU A 451 -13.21 28.87 -12.56
C LEU A 451 -11.69 28.71 -12.79
N PRO A 452 -11.03 27.74 -12.14
CA PRO A 452 -9.57 27.66 -12.10
C PRO A 452 -8.90 27.43 -13.46
N ASN A 453 -9.56 26.68 -14.35
CA ASN A 453 -9.06 26.37 -15.68
C ASN A 453 -10.21 25.91 -16.60
N GLN A 454 -9.91 25.80 -17.90
CA GLN A 454 -10.88 25.39 -18.93
C GLN A 454 -11.43 23.99 -18.69
N ASN A 455 -10.62 23.06 -18.14
CA ASN A 455 -11.07 21.70 -17.87
C ASN A 455 -12.17 21.68 -16.80
N THR A 456 -12.00 22.43 -15.71
CA THR A 456 -13.03 22.59 -14.67
C THR A 456 -14.31 23.22 -15.22
N SER A 457 -14.18 24.21 -16.10
CA SER A 457 -15.32 24.83 -16.78
C SER A 457 -16.08 23.84 -17.67
N SER A 458 -15.37 23.05 -18.48
CA SER A 458 -15.96 22.01 -19.32
C SER A 458 -16.67 20.93 -18.50
N THR A 459 -16.07 20.48 -17.40
CA THR A 459 -16.71 19.51 -16.49
C THR A 459 -17.99 20.08 -15.88
N CYS A 460 -17.97 21.33 -15.40
CA CYS A 460 -19.17 21.96 -14.83
C CYS A 460 -20.28 22.21 -15.86
N LEU A 461 -19.93 22.58 -17.09
CA LEU A 461 -20.90 22.71 -18.18
C LEU A 461 -21.47 21.35 -18.59
N HIS A 462 -20.67 20.28 -18.54
CA HIS A 462 -21.14 18.93 -18.74
C HIS A 462 -22.12 18.48 -17.65
N ASP A 463 -21.80 18.68 -16.38
CA ASP A 463 -22.70 18.35 -15.27
C ASP A 463 -23.99 19.18 -15.34
N PHE A 464 -23.89 20.46 -15.74
CA PHE A 464 -25.04 21.32 -15.97
C PHE A 464 -25.92 20.83 -17.14
N LYS A 465 -25.31 20.32 -18.21
CA LYS A 465 -26.01 19.70 -19.34
C LYS A 465 -26.92 18.56 -18.87
N LEU A 466 -26.39 17.66 -18.05
CA LEU A 466 -27.13 16.51 -17.53
C LEU A 466 -28.34 16.94 -16.69
N LYS A 467 -28.20 18.05 -15.94
CA LYS A 467 -29.29 18.65 -15.17
C LYS A 467 -30.38 19.28 -16.04
N LEU A 468 -30.01 19.91 -17.15
CA LEU A 468 -30.98 20.48 -18.10
C LEU A 468 -31.70 19.41 -18.92
N GLU A 469 -31.02 18.32 -19.28
CA GLU A 469 -31.62 17.17 -19.97
C GLU A 469 -32.73 16.53 -19.13
N ALA A 470 -32.56 16.46 -17.80
CA ALA A 470 -33.59 16.00 -16.87
C ALA A 470 -34.87 16.88 -16.89
N LEU A 471 -34.75 18.15 -17.27
CA LEU A 471 -35.86 19.09 -17.42
C LEU A 471 -36.44 19.13 -18.85
N SER A 472 -36.10 18.16 -19.70
CA SER A 472 -36.53 18.06 -21.10
C SER A 472 -36.13 19.26 -21.97
N ILE A 473 -35.00 19.90 -21.65
CA ILE A 473 -34.44 21.00 -22.46
C ILE A 473 -33.50 20.43 -23.51
N PRO A 474 -33.60 20.84 -24.80
CA PRO A 474 -32.76 20.30 -25.85
C PRO A 474 -31.25 20.50 -25.58
N PRO A 475 -30.41 19.45 -25.71
CA PRO A 475 -28.95 19.55 -25.50
C PRO A 475 -28.25 20.59 -26.39
N LYS A 476 -28.82 20.83 -27.57
CA LYS A 476 -28.36 21.85 -28.53
C LYS A 476 -28.42 23.27 -27.96
N MET A 477 -29.32 23.52 -27.01
CA MET A 477 -29.48 24.82 -26.38
C MET A 477 -28.26 25.20 -25.53
N LEU A 478 -27.63 24.23 -24.86
CA LEU A 478 -26.41 24.49 -24.10
C LEU A 478 -25.24 24.88 -25.01
N LEU A 479 -25.08 24.22 -26.15
CA LEU A 479 -24.06 24.55 -27.15
C LEU A 479 -24.30 25.93 -27.78
N PHE A 480 -25.57 26.32 -27.94
CA PHE A 480 -25.94 27.63 -28.45
C PHE A 480 -25.67 28.75 -27.42
N CYS A 481 -25.99 28.51 -26.15
CA CYS A 481 -25.87 29.51 -25.09
C CYS A 481 -24.47 29.61 -24.45
N PHE A 482 -23.72 28.50 -24.45
CA PHE A 482 -22.35 28.41 -23.92
C PHE A 482 -21.41 27.81 -24.97
N PRO A 483 -21.14 28.52 -26.08
CA PRO A 483 -20.37 27.99 -27.21
C PRO A 483 -18.88 27.79 -26.89
N ASP A 484 -18.36 28.46 -25.86
CA ASP A 484 -16.95 28.40 -25.47
C ASP A 484 -16.79 28.16 -23.94
N PRO A 485 -16.17 27.04 -23.51
CA PRO A 485 -15.94 26.77 -22.09
C PRO A 485 -14.95 27.74 -21.43
N THR A 486 -14.19 28.54 -22.18
CA THR A 486 -13.31 29.57 -21.61
C THR A 486 -14.07 30.78 -21.06
N LEU A 487 -15.39 30.88 -21.30
CA LEU A 487 -16.22 31.99 -20.87
C LEU A 487 -16.17 32.27 -19.36
N PHE A 488 -15.94 31.23 -18.55
CA PHE A 488 -15.90 31.30 -17.08
C PHE A 488 -14.47 31.23 -16.51
N VAL A 489 -13.44 31.30 -17.35
CA VAL A 489 -12.02 31.21 -16.96
C VAL A 489 -11.33 32.55 -17.20
N THR A 490 -10.31 32.85 -16.41
CA THR A 490 -9.63 34.17 -16.39
C THR A 490 -9.10 34.60 -17.77
N ASN A 491 -9.39 35.85 -18.17
CA ASN A 491 -8.75 36.56 -19.30
C ASN A 491 -8.53 38.02 -18.86
N SER A 492 -7.39 38.62 -19.24
CA SER A 492 -6.97 39.96 -18.83
C SER A 492 -7.88 41.11 -19.27
N SER A 493 -8.89 40.85 -20.11
CA SER A 493 -9.76 41.85 -20.77
C SER A 493 -11.25 41.81 -20.36
N PHE A 494 -11.66 40.98 -19.39
CA PHE A 494 -13.09 40.69 -19.19
C PHE A 494 -13.91 41.68 -18.35
N CYS A 495 -13.38 42.24 -17.26
CA CYS A 495 -14.02 43.36 -16.58
C CYS A 495 -13.03 44.14 -15.71
N ALA A 496 -12.37 45.14 -16.29
CA ALA A 496 -11.39 45.98 -15.60
C ALA A 496 -10.35 45.14 -14.83
N GLY A 497 -9.92 43.98 -15.34
CA GLY A 497 -8.95 43.09 -14.69
C GLY A 497 -9.34 42.53 -13.31
N ILE A 498 -10.61 42.56 -12.90
CA ILE A 498 -11.08 42.03 -11.61
C ILE A 498 -11.02 40.50 -11.64
N ARG A 499 -10.36 39.88 -10.65
CA ARG A 499 -10.28 38.41 -10.49
C ARG A 499 -10.83 37.93 -9.15
N THR A 500 -10.69 38.75 -8.11
CA THR A 500 -11.10 38.44 -6.73
C THR A 500 -12.03 39.51 -6.16
N THR A 501 -12.72 39.19 -5.05
CA THR A 501 -13.51 40.17 -4.27
C THR A 501 -12.64 41.28 -3.68
N GLN A 502 -11.34 41.04 -3.50
CA GLN A 502 -10.38 42.07 -3.09
C GLN A 502 -10.09 43.05 -4.24
N ASP A 503 -9.84 42.56 -5.45
CA ASP A 503 -9.66 43.41 -6.65
C ASP A 503 -10.90 44.27 -6.90
N TRP A 504 -12.08 43.69 -6.67
CA TRP A 504 -13.36 44.38 -6.73
C TRP A 504 -13.38 45.58 -5.76
N ARG A 505 -13.14 45.34 -4.47
CA ARG A 505 -13.13 46.41 -3.45
C ARG A 505 -12.10 47.50 -3.75
N GLN A 506 -10.94 47.13 -4.30
CA GLN A 506 -9.91 48.09 -4.70
C GLN A 506 -10.35 48.97 -5.87
N ARG A 507 -11.07 48.42 -6.86
CA ARG A 507 -11.47 49.16 -8.07
C ARG A 507 -12.77 49.94 -7.92
N VAL A 508 -13.75 49.40 -7.20
CA VAL A 508 -15.08 50.04 -7.09
C VAL A 508 -15.35 50.70 -5.73
N GLY A 509 -14.57 50.38 -4.70
CA GLY A 509 -14.67 50.94 -3.34
C GLY A 509 -14.91 49.86 -2.27
N MET A 510 -14.51 50.15 -1.02
CA MET A 510 -14.61 49.22 0.11
C MET A 510 -16.06 48.91 0.54
N VAL A 511 -16.96 49.87 0.34
CA VAL A 511 -18.41 49.72 0.47
C VAL A 511 -19.03 50.25 -0.80
N THR A 512 -19.75 49.38 -1.51
CA THR A 512 -20.39 49.71 -2.78
C THR A 512 -21.88 50.02 -2.57
N PRO A 513 -22.53 50.77 -3.48
CA PRO A 513 -23.98 50.96 -3.45
C PRO A 513 -24.79 49.65 -3.46
N LEU A 514 -24.20 48.53 -3.90
CA LEU A 514 -24.82 47.21 -3.84
C LEU A 514 -24.86 46.66 -2.41
N ASP A 515 -23.79 46.88 -1.63
CA ASP A 515 -23.68 46.40 -0.24
C ASP A 515 -24.74 47.06 0.67
N THR A 516 -25.25 48.23 0.27
CA THR A 516 -26.36 48.89 0.97
C THR A 516 -27.71 48.57 0.34
N SER A 517 -27.82 48.61 -1.00
CA SER A 517 -29.12 48.53 -1.67
C SER A 517 -29.64 47.09 -1.84
N CYS A 518 -28.76 46.09 -1.83
CA CYS A 518 -29.10 44.67 -1.97
C CYS A 518 -29.07 43.90 -0.65
N ASN A 519 -28.80 44.57 0.47
CA ASN A 519 -28.70 43.99 1.81
C ASN A 519 -30.06 43.95 2.53
N GLY A 520 -30.91 42.99 2.14
CA GLY A 520 -32.25 42.80 2.71
C GLY A 520 -33.12 41.83 1.90
N ASP A 521 -34.35 41.56 2.38
CA ASP A 521 -35.34 40.76 1.63
C ASP A 521 -35.80 41.56 0.41
N LEU A 522 -35.64 40.97 -0.78
CA LEU A 522 -35.91 41.61 -2.06
C LEU A 522 -37.30 41.28 -2.62
N LYS A 523 -38.19 40.67 -1.83
CA LYS A 523 -39.61 40.50 -2.19
C LYS A 523 -40.34 41.82 -2.42
N ASP A 524 -39.87 42.89 -1.78
CA ASP A 524 -40.37 44.24 -1.98
C ASP A 524 -39.84 44.82 -3.30
N GLN A 525 -40.75 45.11 -4.22
CA GLN A 525 -40.50 45.70 -5.54
C GLN A 525 -39.64 46.98 -5.47
N THR A 526 -39.78 47.78 -4.40
CA THR A 526 -39.03 49.02 -4.22
C THR A 526 -37.56 48.77 -3.84
N ARG A 527 -37.29 47.77 -3.00
CA ARG A 527 -35.93 47.36 -2.65
C ARG A 527 -35.24 46.66 -3.81
N CYS A 528 -35.98 45.82 -4.53
CA CYS A 528 -35.47 45.18 -5.73
C CYS A 528 -35.03 46.21 -6.78
N SER A 529 -35.89 47.19 -7.09
CA SER A 529 -35.55 48.26 -8.03
C SER A 529 -34.39 49.14 -7.55
N ASN A 530 -34.26 49.42 -6.26
CA ASN A 530 -33.09 50.10 -5.69
C ASN A 530 -31.79 49.31 -5.88
N CYS A 531 -31.82 48.00 -5.62
CA CYS A 531 -30.69 47.09 -5.86
C CYS A 531 -30.31 47.05 -7.36
N SER A 532 -31.29 46.93 -8.27
CA SER A 532 -31.05 46.96 -9.72
C SER A 532 -30.48 48.31 -10.19
N ASN A 533 -30.99 49.43 -9.68
CA ASN A 533 -30.47 50.76 -9.99
C ASN A 533 -29.03 50.95 -9.51
N ALA A 534 -28.69 50.42 -8.32
CA ALA A 534 -27.33 50.40 -7.82
C ALA A 534 -26.40 49.56 -8.70
N ALA A 535 -26.88 48.41 -9.20
CA ALA A 535 -26.15 47.57 -10.15
C ALA A 535 -25.85 48.31 -11.47
N ILE A 536 -26.85 48.97 -12.07
CA ILE A 536 -26.68 49.75 -13.31
C ILE A 536 -25.65 50.87 -13.14
N LYS A 537 -25.70 51.61 -12.03
CA LYS A 537 -24.71 52.63 -11.71
C LYS A 537 -23.31 52.04 -11.61
N LEU A 538 -23.16 50.87 -10.98
CA LEU A 538 -21.85 50.23 -10.83
C LEU A 538 -21.29 49.68 -12.14
N ILE A 539 -22.14 49.17 -13.03
CA ILE A 539 -21.75 48.75 -14.39
C ILE A 539 -21.20 49.94 -15.17
N SER A 540 -21.87 51.10 -15.09
CA SER A 540 -21.39 52.33 -15.75
C SER A 540 -20.02 52.78 -15.21
N LYS A 541 -19.81 52.67 -13.88
CA LYS A 541 -18.54 52.97 -13.23
C LYS A 541 -17.43 52.01 -13.68
N LEU A 542 -17.68 50.71 -13.73
CA LEU A 542 -16.72 49.71 -14.22
C LEU A 542 -16.31 49.97 -15.68
N LYS A 543 -17.27 50.36 -16.52
CA LYS A 543 -17.01 50.74 -17.92
C LYS A 543 -16.18 52.03 -18.04
N SER A 544 -16.30 52.97 -17.10
CA SER A 544 -15.45 54.16 -17.06
C SER A 544 -14.00 53.85 -16.64
N ILE A 545 -13.80 52.82 -15.81
CA ILE A 545 -12.48 52.38 -15.34
C ILE A 545 -11.70 51.65 -16.44
N ASP A 546 -12.41 50.88 -17.26
CA ASP A 546 -11.84 50.19 -18.42
C ASP A 546 -12.79 50.33 -19.62
N PRO A 547 -12.58 51.34 -20.49
CA PRO A 547 -13.41 51.58 -21.65
C PRO A 547 -13.44 50.42 -22.65
N ASN A 548 -12.42 49.56 -22.62
CA ASN A 548 -12.28 48.39 -23.49
C ASN A 548 -12.91 47.12 -22.88
N ALA A 549 -13.42 47.19 -21.64
CA ALA A 549 -14.06 46.05 -21.00
C ALA A 549 -15.39 45.68 -21.66
N ASN A 550 -15.64 44.38 -21.78
CA ASN A 550 -16.90 43.87 -22.31
C ASN A 550 -18.04 44.16 -21.31
N ALA A 551 -18.96 45.05 -21.68
CA ALA A 551 -20.06 45.50 -20.82
C ALA A 551 -20.94 44.34 -20.32
N THR A 552 -21.16 43.31 -21.14
CA THR A 552 -21.94 42.12 -20.78
C THR A 552 -21.22 41.26 -19.75
N LYS A 553 -19.89 41.17 -19.80
CA LYS A 553 -19.10 40.43 -18.80
C LYS A 553 -19.02 41.18 -17.47
N CYS A 554 -18.86 42.51 -17.52
CA CYS A 554 -18.96 43.34 -16.32
C CYS A 554 -20.34 43.28 -15.65
N PHE A 555 -21.41 43.20 -16.44
CA PHE A 555 -22.76 42.98 -15.93
C PHE A 555 -22.85 41.70 -15.08
N TYR A 556 -22.31 40.57 -15.56
CA TYR A 556 -22.33 39.34 -14.78
C TYR A 556 -21.51 39.42 -13.49
N PHE A 557 -20.40 40.15 -13.46
CA PHE A 557 -19.61 40.32 -12.24
C PHE A 557 -20.40 41.08 -11.16
N VAL A 558 -21.12 42.12 -11.57
CA VAL A 558 -22.01 42.90 -10.73
C VAL A 558 -23.14 42.03 -10.17
N VAL A 559 -23.76 41.20 -11.01
CA VAL A 559 -24.84 40.27 -10.61
C VAL A 559 -24.32 39.19 -9.64
N LEU A 560 -23.17 38.58 -9.92
CA LEU A 560 -22.57 37.54 -9.06
C LEU A 560 -22.16 38.10 -7.69
N TYR A 561 -21.60 39.31 -7.64
CA TYR A 561 -21.27 39.97 -6.38
C TYR A 561 -22.52 40.33 -5.58
N ALA A 562 -23.55 40.87 -6.24
CA ALA A 562 -24.81 41.22 -5.61
C ALA A 562 -25.52 40.00 -5.00
N ALA A 563 -25.55 38.87 -5.72
CA ALA A 563 -26.22 37.63 -5.28
C ALA A 563 -25.40 36.83 -4.26
N GLY A 564 -24.08 36.73 -4.43
CA GLY A 564 -23.20 35.89 -3.60
C GLY A 564 -22.65 36.59 -2.36
N VAL A 565 -22.40 37.90 -2.44
CA VAL A 565 -21.66 38.66 -1.41
C VAL A 565 -22.52 39.73 -0.74
N ALA A 566 -23.23 40.56 -1.52
CA ALA A 566 -23.98 41.71 -0.98
C ALA A 566 -25.32 41.33 -0.33
N ASN A 567 -26.00 40.28 -0.82
CA ASN A 567 -27.28 39.84 -0.27
C ASN A 567 -27.09 38.75 0.81
N PRO A 568 -27.64 38.94 2.04
CA PRO A 568 -27.43 38.01 3.15
C PRO A 568 -28.29 36.72 3.05
N PHE A 569 -29.37 36.71 2.27
CA PHE A 569 -30.29 35.57 2.15
C PHE A 569 -29.73 34.44 1.27
N GLY A 570 -28.66 34.71 0.52
CA GLY A 570 -27.96 33.71 -0.28
C GLY A 570 -28.53 33.52 -1.69
N THR A 571 -27.83 32.73 -2.49
CA THR A 571 -28.02 32.63 -3.94
C THR A 571 -29.20 31.75 -4.36
N THR A 572 -29.75 30.94 -3.45
CA THR A 572 -30.90 30.06 -3.69
C THR A 572 -32.22 30.62 -3.19
N ASP A 573 -32.22 31.79 -2.53
CA ASP A 573 -33.44 32.46 -2.08
C ASP A 573 -34.27 32.95 -3.27
N LEU A 574 -35.60 32.79 -3.19
CA LEU A 574 -36.56 33.14 -4.25
C LEU A 574 -36.54 34.64 -4.59
N SER A 575 -36.30 35.50 -3.60
CA SER A 575 -36.22 36.94 -3.82
C SER A 575 -34.90 37.34 -4.48
N THR A 576 -33.79 36.71 -4.09
CA THR A 576 -32.48 36.91 -4.71
C THR A 576 -32.45 36.44 -6.15
N THR A 577 -33.00 35.25 -6.41
CA THR A 577 -33.04 34.64 -7.75
C THR A 577 -33.96 35.36 -8.73
N SER A 578 -35.12 35.83 -8.27
CA SER A 578 -36.04 36.61 -9.10
C SER A 578 -35.57 38.05 -9.33
N CYS A 579 -35.05 38.73 -8.30
CA CYS A 579 -34.66 40.13 -8.39
C CYS A 579 -33.25 40.36 -8.97
N ILE A 580 -32.22 39.70 -8.43
CA ILE A 580 -30.81 39.97 -8.79
C ILE A 580 -30.41 39.17 -10.04
N LEU A 581 -30.78 37.89 -10.08
CA LEU A 581 -30.46 37.00 -11.20
C LEU A 581 -31.54 37.03 -12.30
N GLY A 582 -32.66 37.72 -12.09
CA GLY A 582 -33.68 37.93 -13.14
C GLY A 582 -34.39 36.65 -13.58
N LEU A 583 -34.53 35.63 -12.73
CA LEU A 583 -35.20 34.39 -13.10
C LEU A 583 -36.73 34.57 -13.21
N PRO A 584 -37.33 34.28 -14.38
CA PRO A 584 -38.77 34.39 -14.57
C PRO A 584 -39.51 33.31 -13.78
N GLN A 585 -40.38 33.74 -12.88
CA GLN A 585 -41.21 32.85 -12.07
C GLN A 585 -42.38 32.27 -12.89
N PRO A 586 -42.76 31.00 -12.68
CA PRO A 586 -43.92 30.40 -13.33
C PRO A 586 -45.21 31.12 -12.89
N SER A 587 -46.01 31.58 -13.85
CA SER A 587 -47.22 32.36 -13.60
C SER A 587 -48.31 31.52 -12.92
N SER A 588 -48.76 31.96 -11.74
CA SER A 588 -49.96 31.44 -11.09
C SER A 588 -51.22 31.94 -11.80
N GLY A 589 -51.78 31.13 -12.69
CA GLY A 589 -53.10 31.37 -13.28
C GLY A 589 -54.23 31.12 -12.26
N ILE A 590 -54.91 32.19 -11.86
CA ILE A 590 -56.16 32.17 -11.07
C ILE A 590 -57.31 31.64 -11.95
N THR A 591 -58.10 30.72 -11.40
CA THR A 591 -59.25 30.02 -12.00
C THR A 591 -60.51 30.88 -12.20
N LYS A 592 -61.35 30.57 -13.21
CA LYS A 592 -62.84 30.47 -13.14
C LYS A 592 -63.33 29.51 -14.26
N GLY A 593 -64.21 28.50 -14.09
CA GLY A 593 -64.95 27.98 -12.93
C GLY A 593 -65.74 26.68 -13.24
N SER A 594 -66.49 26.22 -12.21
CA SER A 594 -67.56 25.18 -12.19
C SER A 594 -67.13 23.69 -12.32
N SER A 595 -67.54 22.69 -11.51
CA SER A 595 -68.47 22.56 -10.38
C SER A 595 -68.11 21.35 -9.48
N ASN A 596 -68.39 21.50 -8.18
CA ASN A 596 -68.37 20.55 -7.06
C ASN A 596 -68.53 19.03 -7.37
N LYS A 597 -67.50 18.24 -7.02
CA LYS A 597 -67.60 16.86 -6.46
C LYS A 597 -66.27 16.27 -5.96
N ARG A 598 -65.10 16.76 -6.42
CA ARG A 598 -63.76 16.23 -6.07
C ARG A 598 -63.15 16.70 -4.74
N ALA A 599 -63.64 17.79 -4.15
CA ALA A 599 -62.98 18.45 -3.00
C ALA A 599 -63.07 17.67 -1.66
N LYS A 600 -64.07 16.80 -1.48
CA LYS A 600 -64.21 15.99 -0.25
C LYS A 600 -63.19 14.85 -0.17
N VAL A 601 -62.77 14.30 -1.31
CA VAL A 601 -61.84 13.17 -1.36
C VAL A 601 -60.39 13.61 -1.10
N MET A 602 -59.99 14.79 -1.59
CA MET A 602 -58.62 15.28 -1.42
C MET A 602 -58.27 15.66 0.02
N LYS A 603 -59.20 16.20 0.82
CA LYS A 603 -58.92 16.56 2.23
C LYS A 603 -58.58 15.35 3.12
N LEU A 604 -59.16 14.19 2.83
CA LEU A 604 -58.88 12.93 3.53
C LEU A 604 -57.49 12.38 3.17
N VAL A 605 -57.08 12.52 1.91
CA VAL A 605 -55.77 12.07 1.41
C VAL A 605 -54.62 12.92 1.97
N PHE A 606 -54.75 14.24 2.04
CA PHE A 606 -53.70 15.11 2.58
C PHE A 606 -53.50 14.95 4.10
N SER A 607 -54.56 14.65 4.86
CA SER A 607 -54.44 14.37 6.30
C SER A 607 -53.71 13.05 6.60
N LEU A 608 -53.93 12.03 5.76
CA LEU A 608 -53.22 10.75 5.86
C LEU A 608 -51.75 10.88 5.45
N LEU A 609 -51.46 11.67 4.42
CA LEU A 609 -50.08 11.91 3.97
C LEU A 609 -49.24 12.65 5.03
N GLY A 610 -49.82 13.65 5.69
CA GLY A 610 -49.14 14.41 6.76
C GLY A 610 -48.80 13.54 7.98
N ALA A 611 -49.70 12.63 8.37
CA ALA A 611 -49.45 11.69 9.45
C ALA A 611 -48.31 10.71 9.12
N VAL A 612 -48.25 10.21 7.87
CA VAL A 612 -47.18 9.30 7.42
C VAL A 612 -45.82 10.02 7.43
N VAL A 613 -45.74 11.26 6.95
CA VAL A 613 -44.49 12.04 6.96
C VAL A 613 -44.03 12.32 8.39
N GLY A 614 -44.93 12.66 9.31
CA GLY A 614 -44.61 12.84 10.72
C GLY A 614 -44.03 11.58 11.37
N VAL A 615 -44.59 10.41 11.07
CA VAL A 615 -44.09 9.11 11.56
C VAL A 615 -42.72 8.79 10.98
N VAL A 616 -42.49 9.06 9.69
CA VAL A 616 -41.18 8.84 9.05
C VAL A 616 -40.09 9.73 9.65
N ILE A 617 -40.38 11.01 9.90
CA ILE A 617 -39.41 11.93 10.52
C ILE A 617 -39.10 11.49 11.96
N ALA A 618 -40.11 11.14 12.75
CA ALA A 618 -39.91 10.63 14.11
C ALA A 618 -39.09 9.33 14.10
N PHE A 619 -39.32 8.44 13.14
CA PHE A 619 -38.55 7.20 12.98
C PHE A 619 -37.09 7.48 12.60
N VAL A 620 -36.82 8.41 11.69
CA VAL A 620 -35.46 8.81 11.31
C VAL A 620 -34.71 9.41 12.49
N LEU A 621 -35.33 10.33 13.24
CA LEU A 621 -34.75 10.92 14.43
C LEU A 621 -34.50 9.86 15.52
N MET A 622 -35.42 8.91 15.69
CA MET A 622 -35.23 7.77 16.59
C MET A 622 -34.05 6.89 16.14
N VAL A 623 -33.90 6.62 14.85
CA VAL A 623 -32.77 5.83 14.31
C VAL A 623 -31.44 6.58 14.48
N MET A 624 -31.41 7.89 14.24
CA MET A 624 -30.22 8.72 14.46
C MET A 624 -29.82 8.75 15.94
N TYR A 625 -30.79 8.95 16.83
CA TYR A 625 -30.58 8.90 18.28
C TYR A 625 -30.09 7.51 18.72
N ARG A 626 -30.72 6.43 18.24
CA ARG A 626 -30.29 5.05 18.54
C ARG A 626 -28.92 4.73 17.97
N LYS A 627 -28.53 5.26 16.80
CA LYS A 627 -27.17 5.10 16.25
C LYS A 627 -26.12 5.85 17.07
N TRP A 628 -26.42 7.08 17.50
CA TRP A 628 -25.53 7.86 18.35
C TRP A 628 -25.37 7.22 19.74
N ASP A 629 -26.48 6.83 20.37
CA ASP A 629 -26.51 6.11 21.64
C ASP A 629 -25.80 4.76 21.55
N LYS A 630 -26.00 3.99 20.45
CA LYS A 630 -25.27 2.73 20.19
C LYS A 630 -23.76 2.96 20.08
N ARG A 631 -23.29 3.97 19.34
CA ARG A 631 -21.85 4.30 19.25
C ARG A 631 -21.25 4.74 20.58
N LYS A 632 -22.01 5.50 21.39
CA LYS A 632 -21.59 5.91 22.73
C LYS A 632 -21.49 4.70 23.66
N LYS A 633 -22.50 3.81 23.63
CA LYS A 633 -22.52 2.55 24.39
C LYS A 633 -21.42 1.58 23.95
N GLU A 634 -21.15 1.44 22.65
CA GLU A 634 -20.06 0.58 22.12
C GLU A 634 -18.68 1.03 22.60
N LYS A 635 -18.39 2.34 22.62
CA LYS A 635 -17.10 2.85 23.15
C LYS A 635 -16.94 2.59 24.64
N VAL A 636 -18.00 2.78 25.42
CA VAL A 636 -18.02 2.50 26.87
C VAL A 636 -17.91 0.99 27.13
N HIS A 637 -18.63 0.16 26.37
CA HIS A 637 -18.56 -1.30 26.48
C HIS A 637 -17.17 -1.85 26.13
N HIS A 638 -16.54 -1.36 25.05
CA HIS A 638 -15.21 -1.82 24.67
C HIS A 638 -14.14 -1.38 25.69
N HIS A 639 -14.22 -0.16 26.22
CA HIS A 639 -13.34 0.26 27.31
C HIS A 639 -13.53 -0.62 28.56
N ARG A 640 -14.79 -0.86 28.95
CA ARG A 640 -15.10 -1.74 30.07
C ARG A 640 -14.68 -3.19 29.81
N GLN A 641 -14.69 -3.64 28.56
CA GLN A 641 -14.20 -4.95 28.16
C GLN A 641 -12.68 -5.03 28.32
N VAL A 642 -11.90 -4.07 27.81
CA VAL A 642 -10.44 -4.03 27.99
C VAL A 642 -10.07 -3.92 29.47
N GLU A 643 -10.78 -3.06 30.22
CA GLU A 643 -10.61 -2.94 31.67
C GLU A 643 -10.90 -4.27 32.36
N ASN A 644 -12.03 -4.91 32.03
CA ASN A 644 -12.40 -6.20 32.60
C ASN A 644 -11.44 -7.31 32.19
N GLU A 645 -10.94 -7.35 30.95
CA GLU A 645 -9.97 -8.35 30.47
C GLU A 645 -8.62 -8.18 31.16
N ALA A 646 -8.07 -6.97 31.20
CA ALA A 646 -6.82 -6.69 31.91
C ALA A 646 -6.96 -6.94 33.42
N ARG A 647 -8.08 -6.51 34.01
CA ARG A 647 -8.37 -6.73 35.43
C ARG A 647 -8.62 -8.20 35.73
N ALA A 648 -9.26 -8.94 34.82
CA ALA A 648 -9.41 -10.38 34.93
C ALA A 648 -8.06 -11.09 34.81
N SER A 649 -7.17 -10.70 33.90
CA SER A 649 -5.81 -11.25 33.83
C SER A 649 -5.02 -11.00 35.13
N VAL A 650 -5.17 -9.82 35.73
CA VAL A 650 -4.53 -9.49 37.01
C VAL A 650 -5.18 -10.21 38.21
N LEU A 651 -6.51 -10.41 38.21
CA LEU A 651 -7.24 -10.99 39.35
C LEU A 651 -7.46 -12.52 39.27
N LEU A 652 -7.57 -13.11 38.08
CA LEU A 652 -7.82 -14.55 37.87
C LEU A 652 -6.55 -15.38 38.02
N LEU A 653 -5.38 -14.78 37.83
CA LEU A 653 -4.11 -15.41 38.17
C LEU A 653 -3.87 -15.24 39.68
N SER A 654 -4.59 -16.03 40.47
CA SER A 654 -4.58 -16.11 41.94
C SER A 654 -3.21 -16.38 42.59
N ASN A 655 -2.13 -16.43 41.79
CA ASN A 655 -0.73 -16.59 42.18
C ASN A 655 0.15 -15.36 41.84
N THR A 656 -0.43 -14.23 41.45
CA THR A 656 0.34 -13.03 41.05
C THR A 656 0.26 -11.93 42.10
N ASP A 657 1.41 -11.30 42.40
CA ASP A 657 1.51 -10.13 43.29
C ASP A 657 1.09 -8.82 42.57
N ALA A 658 0.49 -8.93 41.37
CA ALA A 658 0.15 -7.79 40.52
C ALA A 658 -1.13 -7.09 41.01
N LYS A 659 -1.06 -5.77 41.21
CA LYS A 659 -2.17 -4.94 41.71
C LYS A 659 -2.84 -4.16 40.57
N TRP A 660 -4.15 -4.01 40.64
CA TRP A 660 -4.85 -3.01 39.83
C TRP A 660 -4.70 -1.62 40.48
N PHE A 661 -4.06 -0.68 39.79
CA PHE A 661 -3.83 0.67 40.28
C PHE A 661 -4.92 1.65 39.80
N ASP A 662 -5.35 2.53 40.70
CA ASP A 662 -6.17 3.68 40.32
C ASP A 662 -5.28 4.79 39.73
N ILE A 663 -5.79 5.52 38.73
CA ILE A 663 -5.04 6.62 38.10
C ILE A 663 -4.67 7.70 39.11
N SER A 664 -5.49 7.95 40.13
CA SER A 664 -5.20 8.93 41.18
C SER A 664 -3.99 8.54 42.03
N GLU A 665 -3.77 7.23 42.23
CA GLU A 665 -2.59 6.70 42.93
C GLU A 665 -1.33 6.96 42.10
N LEU A 666 -1.38 6.68 40.79
CA LEU A 666 -0.27 6.92 39.88
C LEU A 666 0.03 8.41 39.68
N GLN A 667 -1.01 9.25 39.60
CA GLN A 667 -0.86 10.70 39.55
C GLN A 667 -0.19 11.24 40.81
N ARG A 668 -0.58 10.77 42.00
CA ARG A 668 0.06 11.19 43.24
C ARG A 668 1.51 10.73 43.30
N ALA A 669 1.78 9.49 42.87
CA ALA A 669 3.12 8.91 42.89
C ALA A 669 4.10 9.63 41.96
N THR A 670 3.62 10.18 40.84
CA THR A 670 4.44 10.81 39.77
C THR A 670 4.39 12.34 39.77
N ASP A 671 3.77 12.96 40.78
CA ASP A 671 3.45 14.39 40.80
C ASP A 671 2.75 14.85 39.51
N LYS A 672 1.59 14.24 39.25
CA LYS A 672 0.74 14.44 38.06
C LYS A 672 1.46 14.19 36.74
N PHE A 673 2.35 13.19 36.70
CA PHE A 673 3.21 12.88 35.55
C PHE A 673 4.11 14.08 35.18
N SER A 674 4.73 14.70 36.18
CA SER A 674 5.67 15.82 35.98
C SER A 674 6.82 15.41 35.07
N GLN A 675 7.29 16.37 34.27
CA GLN A 675 8.44 16.17 33.39
C GLN A 675 9.73 15.88 34.18
N ASP A 676 9.83 16.36 35.42
CA ASP A 676 10.97 16.10 36.30
C ASP A 676 11.06 14.62 36.73
N ASN A 677 9.92 13.92 36.70
CA ASN A 677 9.83 12.49 36.98
C ASN A 677 9.96 11.64 35.70
N MET A 678 10.13 12.24 34.51
CA MET A 678 10.29 11.50 33.27
C MET A 678 11.68 10.83 33.22
N VAL A 679 11.69 9.50 33.19
CA VAL A 679 12.91 8.69 33.08
C VAL A 679 13.36 8.56 31.62
N GLY A 680 12.41 8.43 30.70
CA GLY A 680 12.70 8.30 29.27
C GLY A 680 11.44 8.24 28.41
N ARG A 681 11.62 8.53 27.12
CA ARG A 681 10.57 8.49 26.10
C ARG A 681 11.05 7.64 24.92
N GLY A 682 10.26 6.64 24.53
CA GLY A 682 10.52 5.74 23.40
C GLY A 682 9.36 5.73 22.41
N GLY A 683 9.46 4.85 21.39
CA GLY A 683 8.38 4.63 20.42
C GLY A 683 7.12 4.03 21.05
N ASP A 684 7.30 3.24 22.11
CA ASP A 684 6.23 2.48 22.76
C ASP A 684 5.60 3.22 23.95
N GLY A 685 6.07 4.44 24.30
CA GLY A 685 5.54 5.17 25.45
C GLY A 685 6.52 6.12 26.15
N VAL A 686 6.09 6.62 27.32
CA VAL A 686 6.91 7.40 28.27
C VAL A 686 6.97 6.67 29.60
N VAL A 687 8.15 6.65 30.21
CA VAL A 687 8.35 6.06 31.54
C VAL A 687 8.58 7.17 32.56
N TYR A 688 7.82 7.13 33.64
CA TYR A 688 7.95 8.03 34.78
C TYR A 688 8.44 7.28 36.01
N LYS A 689 9.27 7.95 36.83
CA LYS A 689 9.58 7.52 38.19
C LYS A 689 8.44 7.95 39.10
N GLY A 690 8.00 7.05 39.97
CA GLY A 690 7.00 7.38 40.98
C GLY A 690 7.36 6.80 42.34
N THR A 691 6.80 7.38 43.40
CA THR A 691 6.87 6.82 44.75
C THR A 691 5.46 6.54 45.24
N LEU A 692 5.14 5.26 45.45
CA LEU A 692 3.84 4.83 45.97
C LEU A 692 3.67 5.26 47.44
N SER A 693 2.44 5.17 47.96
CA SER A 693 2.12 5.63 49.33
C SER A 693 2.82 4.84 50.43
N ASP A 694 3.25 3.61 50.13
CA ASP A 694 4.03 2.75 51.01
C ASP A 694 5.54 3.05 50.97
N GLY A 695 5.97 4.05 50.18
CA GLY A 695 7.37 4.40 49.98
C GLY A 695 8.08 3.60 48.88
N THR A 696 7.38 2.66 48.23
CA THR A 696 7.96 1.86 47.14
C THR A 696 8.21 2.74 45.91
N VAL A 697 9.44 2.73 45.40
CA VAL A 697 9.82 3.45 44.18
C VAL A 697 9.53 2.59 42.95
N VAL A 698 8.75 3.12 42.01
CA VAL A 698 8.24 2.40 40.83
C VAL A 698 8.56 3.12 39.53
N ALA A 699 8.63 2.35 38.44
CA ALA A 699 8.65 2.85 37.07
C ALA A 699 7.26 2.66 36.46
N ILE A 700 6.68 3.75 35.93
CA ILE A 700 5.33 3.77 35.37
C ILE A 700 5.43 4.08 33.88
N LYS A 701 5.23 3.05 33.04
CA LYS A 701 5.25 3.16 31.57
C LYS A 701 3.85 3.50 31.07
N GLU A 702 3.65 4.72 30.57
CA GLU A 702 2.47 5.13 29.83
C GLU A 702 2.61 4.72 28.36
N ILE A 703 1.68 3.89 27.88
CA ILE A 703 1.70 3.40 26.49
C ILE A 703 0.94 4.40 25.59
N PHE A 704 1.59 4.83 24.50
CA PHE A 704 0.97 5.73 23.54
C PHE A 704 0.06 4.98 22.56
N ASP A 705 -1.13 5.55 22.31
CA ASP A 705 -2.15 4.98 21.42
C ASP A 705 -2.13 5.72 20.07
N LEU A 706 -1.61 5.08 19.02
CA LEU A 706 -1.77 5.56 17.64
C LEU A 706 -2.85 4.79 16.87
N GLU A 707 -3.24 3.57 17.29
CA GLU A 707 -4.26 2.74 16.61
C GLU A 707 -4.89 1.67 17.55
N THR A 708 -6.10 1.19 17.19
CA THR A 708 -6.88 0.11 17.85
C THR A 708 -6.15 -1.20 18.15
N LYS A 709 -4.90 -1.39 17.68
CA LYS A 709 -4.04 -2.54 18.02
C LYS A 709 -3.42 -2.45 19.43
N GLY A 710 -3.27 -1.24 19.99
CA GLY A 710 -2.63 -1.05 21.29
C GLY A 710 -3.40 -1.68 22.47
N ASP A 711 -4.72 -1.88 22.32
CA ASP A 711 -5.54 -2.59 23.33
C ASP A 711 -5.19 -4.10 23.40
N GLU A 712 -5.00 -4.76 22.24
CA GLU A 712 -4.64 -6.18 22.19
C GLU A 712 -3.19 -6.40 22.64
N GLU A 713 -2.26 -5.53 22.25
CA GLU A 713 -0.85 -5.60 22.66
C GLU A 713 -0.68 -5.38 24.18
N PHE A 714 -1.40 -4.41 24.76
CA PHE A 714 -1.39 -4.18 26.21
C PHE A 714 -1.97 -5.36 27.00
N CYS A 715 -3.15 -5.86 26.61
CA CYS A 715 -3.75 -7.02 27.29
C CYS A 715 -2.84 -8.26 27.19
N TYR A 716 -2.22 -8.47 26.03
CA TYR A 716 -1.30 -9.59 25.81
C TYR A 716 -0.03 -9.45 26.65
N GLU A 717 0.56 -8.25 26.71
CA GLU A 717 1.74 -7.99 27.56
C GLU A 717 1.41 -8.26 29.03
N VAL A 718 0.27 -7.76 29.53
CA VAL A 718 -0.21 -8.03 30.91
C VAL A 718 -0.41 -9.53 31.14
N GLU A 719 -0.98 -10.25 30.16
CA GLU A 719 -1.21 -11.70 30.25
C GLU A 719 0.11 -12.51 30.29
N ILE A 720 1.11 -12.12 29.50
CA ILE A 720 2.40 -12.81 29.46
C ILE A 720 3.22 -12.50 30.72
N ILE A 721 3.39 -11.21 31.04
CA ILE A 721 4.26 -10.79 32.13
C ILE A 721 3.73 -11.19 33.51
N SER A 722 2.42 -11.35 33.66
CA SER A 722 1.79 -11.87 34.87
C SER A 722 2.12 -13.36 35.11
N LYS A 723 2.40 -14.14 34.06
CA LYS A 723 2.82 -15.54 34.18
C LYS A 723 4.31 -15.69 34.56
N ILE A 724 5.08 -14.62 34.49
CA ILE A 724 6.54 -14.63 34.60
C ILE A 724 6.96 -14.16 35.99
N LYS A 725 7.61 -15.05 36.77
CA LYS A 725 8.19 -14.69 38.07
C LYS A 725 9.59 -15.27 38.21
N HIS A 726 10.59 -14.44 37.94
CA HIS A 726 11.99 -14.84 38.02
C HIS A 726 12.87 -13.68 38.48
N ARG A 727 13.94 -13.97 39.24
CA ARG A 727 14.83 -12.95 39.82
C ARG A 727 15.51 -12.06 38.76
N ASN A 728 15.75 -12.62 37.57
CA ASN A 728 16.42 -11.97 36.44
C ASN A 728 15.46 -11.50 35.33
N LEU A 729 14.15 -11.45 35.60
CA LEU A 729 13.15 -10.87 34.70
C LEU A 729 12.45 -9.74 35.44
N LEU A 730 12.12 -8.65 34.75
CA LEU A 730 11.41 -7.54 35.37
C LEU A 730 9.93 -7.91 35.54
N SER A 731 9.51 -8.11 36.78
CA SER A 731 8.13 -8.45 37.10
C SER A 731 7.19 -7.25 36.97
N LEU A 732 5.94 -7.54 36.61
CA LEU A 732 4.86 -6.56 36.62
C LEU A 732 4.33 -6.42 38.06
N ARG A 733 4.39 -5.21 38.62
CA ARG A 733 3.75 -4.89 39.90
C ARG A 733 2.27 -4.62 39.74
N GLY A 734 1.85 -4.17 38.57
CA GLY A 734 0.45 -3.92 38.30
C GLY A 734 0.23 -3.09 37.05
N CYS A 735 -1.03 -2.80 36.78
CA CYS A 735 -1.41 -1.98 35.63
C CYS A 735 -2.59 -1.07 35.97
N CYS A 736 -2.80 -0.08 35.12
CA CYS A 736 -3.94 0.84 35.19
C CYS A 736 -4.44 1.12 33.78
N VAL A 737 -5.75 1.07 33.58
CA VAL A 737 -6.41 1.50 32.35
C VAL A 737 -7.43 2.56 32.73
N THR A 738 -7.35 3.73 32.10
CA THR A 738 -8.28 4.83 32.34
C THR A 738 -8.67 5.48 31.02
N SER A 739 -9.86 6.09 31.00
CA SER A 739 -10.26 6.99 29.94
C SER A 739 -10.40 8.41 30.48
N ASP A 740 -9.81 9.36 29.78
CA ASP A 740 -9.93 10.79 30.05
C ASP A 740 -10.68 11.44 28.88
N ASN A 741 -11.68 12.28 29.18
CA ASN A 741 -12.48 12.98 28.17
C ASN A 741 -11.63 13.92 27.30
N LEU A 742 -10.49 14.41 27.82
CA LEU A 742 -9.58 15.34 27.16
C LEU A 742 -8.34 14.63 26.59
N LYS A 743 -7.79 13.65 27.32
CA LYS A 743 -6.53 12.96 26.96
C LYS A 743 -6.73 11.60 26.28
N GLY A 744 -7.96 11.15 26.10
CA GLY A 744 -8.27 9.88 25.45
C GLY A 744 -8.03 8.65 26.35
N LYS A 745 -7.88 7.48 25.75
CA LYS A 745 -7.57 6.23 26.47
C LYS A 745 -6.11 6.24 26.91
N ARG A 746 -5.85 5.94 28.18
CA ARG A 746 -4.50 5.88 28.76
C ARG A 746 -4.30 4.54 29.45
N ARG A 747 -3.14 3.92 29.23
CA ARG A 747 -2.77 2.60 29.74
C ARG A 747 -1.40 2.70 30.39
N PHE A 748 -1.27 2.12 31.57
CA PHE A 748 -0.06 2.19 32.37
C PHE A 748 0.35 0.80 32.83
N LEU A 749 1.65 0.51 32.69
CA LEU A 749 2.30 -0.63 33.33
C LEU A 749 3.18 -0.12 34.46
N VAL A 750 3.11 -0.79 35.61
CA VAL A 750 3.84 -0.43 36.82
C VAL A 750 4.85 -1.54 37.11
N HIS A 751 6.12 -1.16 37.20
CA HIS A 751 7.24 -2.05 37.50
C HIS A 751 8.07 -1.52 38.66
N ASP A 752 8.94 -2.37 39.18
CA ASP A 752 10.03 -1.94 40.04
C ASP A 752 10.92 -0.89 39.35
N PHE A 753 11.26 0.18 40.06
CA PHE A 753 12.22 1.15 39.54
C PHE A 753 13.63 0.58 39.60
N MET A 754 14.34 0.64 38.47
CA MET A 754 15.72 0.16 38.31
C MET A 754 16.68 1.35 38.39
N PRO A 755 17.30 1.62 39.55
CA PRO A 755 18.02 2.88 39.79
C PRO A 755 19.30 3.02 38.96
N ASN A 756 19.89 1.91 38.53
CA ASN A 756 21.10 1.92 37.70
C ASN A 756 20.78 1.96 36.20
N GLY A 757 19.52 2.10 35.81
CA GLY A 757 19.10 2.25 34.42
C GLY A 757 19.34 1.00 33.57
N SER A 758 19.53 1.18 32.27
CA SER A 758 19.77 0.09 31.32
C SER A 758 21.25 -0.24 31.16
N LEU A 759 21.54 -1.46 30.72
CA LEU A 759 22.89 -1.89 30.36
C LEU A 759 23.49 -1.00 29.27
N CYS A 760 22.69 -0.61 28.27
CA CYS A 760 23.13 0.31 27.22
C CYS A 760 23.60 1.65 27.79
N TYR A 761 22.88 2.20 28.78
CA TYR A 761 23.30 3.43 29.47
C TYR A 761 24.63 3.21 30.21
N GLN A 762 24.76 2.12 30.96
CA GLN A 762 25.97 1.81 31.73
C GLN A 762 27.20 1.57 30.85
N LEU A 763 27.04 0.94 29.68
CA LEU A 763 28.13 0.76 28.71
C LEU A 763 28.55 2.08 28.06
N SER A 764 27.68 3.10 28.03
CA SER A 764 27.99 4.42 27.49
C SER A 764 28.71 5.36 28.47
N LEU A 765 28.76 5.00 29.76
CA LEU A 765 29.43 5.82 30.78
C LEU A 765 30.96 5.78 30.63
N GLY A 766 31.61 6.93 30.80
CA GLY A 766 33.07 7.08 30.80
C GLY A 766 33.66 7.18 32.21
N GLY A 767 34.98 7.03 32.33
CA GLY A 767 35.74 7.28 33.57
C GLY A 767 35.53 6.22 34.66
N ALA A 768 35.51 6.65 35.93
CA ALA A 768 35.43 5.78 37.11
C ALA A 768 34.10 5.01 37.27
N ASN A 769 33.09 5.33 36.47
CA ASN A 769 31.75 4.73 36.53
C ASN A 769 31.55 3.58 35.52
N ARG A 770 32.63 3.08 34.89
CA ARG A 770 32.56 1.98 33.93
C ARG A 770 32.30 0.64 34.63
N LEU A 771 31.56 -0.24 33.95
CA LEU A 771 31.29 -1.59 34.44
C LEU A 771 32.57 -2.42 34.50
N THR A 772 32.87 -2.93 35.70
CA THR A 772 33.97 -3.87 35.92
C THR A 772 33.70 -5.21 35.21
N TRP A 773 34.76 -5.98 34.95
CA TRP A 773 34.64 -7.33 34.40
C TRP A 773 33.65 -8.20 35.20
N LEU A 774 33.73 -8.18 36.54
CA LEU A 774 32.86 -9.00 37.38
C LEU A 774 31.38 -8.62 37.24
N GLN A 775 31.08 -7.32 37.14
CA GLN A 775 29.72 -6.85 36.88
C GLN A 775 29.22 -7.30 35.50
N ARG A 776 30.03 -7.13 34.45
CA ARG A 776 29.69 -7.57 33.08
C ARG A 776 29.43 -9.08 33.02
N LYS A 777 30.28 -9.89 33.66
CA LYS A 777 30.10 -11.33 33.82
C LYS A 777 28.76 -11.67 34.47
N ASN A 778 28.46 -11.06 35.62
CA ASN A 778 27.23 -11.35 36.36
C ASN A 778 25.98 -10.94 35.56
N ILE A 779 26.02 -9.80 34.88
CA ILE A 779 24.93 -9.34 34.00
C ILE A 779 24.64 -10.35 32.89
N ILE A 780 25.68 -10.87 32.21
CA ILE A 780 25.52 -11.87 31.16
C ILE A 780 24.89 -13.17 31.71
N LEU A 781 25.36 -13.64 32.87
CA LEU A 781 24.83 -14.85 33.52
C LEU A 781 23.38 -14.67 33.97
N ASP A 782 23.05 -13.50 34.51
CA ASP A 782 21.68 -13.16 34.92
C ASP A 782 20.71 -13.19 33.74
N VAL A 783 21.08 -12.61 32.60
CA VAL A 783 20.25 -12.63 31.38
C VAL A 783 20.08 -14.07 30.87
N ALA A 784 21.14 -14.88 30.86
CA ALA A 784 21.07 -16.29 30.47
C ALA A 784 20.11 -17.09 31.37
N LYS A 785 20.15 -16.86 32.69
CA LYS A 785 19.24 -17.49 33.66
C LYS A 785 17.79 -17.07 33.42
N GLY A 786 17.55 -15.79 33.15
CA GLY A 786 16.21 -15.30 32.78
C GLY A 786 15.66 -15.94 31.51
N LEU A 787 16.49 -16.09 30.48
CA LEU A 787 16.11 -16.73 29.22
C LEU A 787 15.89 -18.25 29.37
N ALA A 788 16.71 -18.93 30.17
CA ALA A 788 16.53 -20.34 30.46
C ALA A 788 15.16 -20.62 31.11
N TYR A 789 14.75 -19.76 32.05
CA TYR A 789 13.43 -19.81 32.66
C TYR A 789 12.30 -19.68 31.61
N LEU A 790 12.39 -18.68 30.71
CA LEU A 790 11.38 -18.44 29.67
C LEU A 790 11.25 -19.60 28.67
N HIS A 791 12.38 -20.19 28.25
CA HIS A 791 12.40 -21.22 27.21
C HIS A 791 12.10 -22.62 27.73
N TYR A 792 12.48 -22.93 28.97
CA TYR A 792 12.47 -24.32 29.47
C TYR A 792 11.63 -24.54 30.72
N GLU A 793 11.57 -23.58 31.64
CA GLU A 793 10.80 -23.72 32.89
C GLU A 793 9.33 -23.35 32.71
N ILE A 794 9.02 -22.40 31.83
CA ILE A 794 7.64 -22.08 31.44
C ILE A 794 7.15 -23.02 30.33
N LYS A 795 5.93 -23.55 30.48
CA LYS A 795 5.23 -24.32 29.45
C LYS A 795 3.85 -23.73 29.15
N PRO A 796 3.50 -23.49 27.87
CA PRO A 796 4.39 -23.50 26.70
C PRO A 796 5.47 -22.41 26.75
N PRO A 797 6.63 -22.59 26.07
CA PRO A 797 7.78 -21.69 26.16
C PRO A 797 7.45 -20.28 25.69
N ILE A 798 8.13 -19.28 26.25
CA ILE A 798 7.95 -17.87 25.89
C ILE A 798 9.21 -17.37 25.17
N TYR A 799 9.05 -16.85 23.96
CA TYR A 799 10.11 -16.22 23.19
C TYR A 799 10.06 -14.70 23.37
N HIS A 800 11.15 -14.07 23.77
CA HIS A 800 11.21 -12.65 24.10
C HIS A 800 11.20 -11.75 22.86
N ARG A 801 11.92 -12.12 21.79
CA ARG A 801 12.02 -11.43 20.48
C ARG A 801 12.69 -10.05 20.45
N ASP A 802 12.85 -9.38 21.59
CA ASP A 802 13.51 -8.07 21.66
C ASP A 802 14.60 -8.00 22.75
N ILE A 803 15.52 -8.98 22.75
CA ILE A 803 16.67 -9.00 23.67
C ILE A 803 17.74 -8.04 23.16
N LYS A 804 18.03 -6.99 23.92
CA LYS A 804 19.02 -5.95 23.61
C LYS A 804 19.48 -5.24 24.87
N ALA A 805 20.63 -4.57 24.85
CA ALA A 805 21.17 -3.89 26.03
C ALA A 805 20.26 -2.77 26.58
N THR A 806 19.38 -2.17 25.79
CA THR A 806 18.41 -1.17 26.28
C THR A 806 17.27 -1.79 27.09
N ASN A 807 16.95 -3.07 26.85
CA ASN A 807 15.90 -3.82 27.55
C ASN A 807 16.45 -4.64 28.74
N ILE A 808 17.75 -4.55 29.03
CA ILE A 808 18.35 -5.16 30.22
C ILE A 808 18.54 -4.07 31.25
N LEU A 809 17.78 -4.12 32.34
CA LEU A 809 17.81 -3.10 33.40
C LEU A 809 18.58 -3.62 34.62
N LEU A 810 19.18 -2.70 35.37
CA LEU A 810 20.01 -3.02 36.53
C LEU A 810 19.38 -2.52 37.84
N ASP A 811 19.25 -3.45 38.80
CA ASP A 811 18.79 -3.12 40.14
C ASP A 811 19.87 -2.39 40.97
N SER A 812 19.55 -2.02 42.22
CA SER A 812 20.47 -1.31 43.11
C SER A 812 21.76 -2.07 43.43
N LYS A 813 21.79 -3.39 43.23
CA LYS A 813 22.94 -4.27 43.46
C LYS A 813 23.67 -4.63 42.17
N MET A 814 23.31 -4.03 41.03
CA MET A 814 23.84 -4.31 39.70
C MET A 814 23.48 -5.71 39.16
N ASN A 815 22.42 -6.35 39.67
CA ASN A 815 21.89 -7.56 39.05
C ASN A 815 21.04 -7.20 37.83
N ALA A 816 21.11 -8.03 36.80
CA ALA A 816 20.38 -7.78 35.57
C ALA A 816 18.97 -8.37 35.59
N LYS A 817 18.03 -7.58 35.08
CA LYS A 817 16.64 -7.96 34.84
C LYS A 817 16.27 -7.67 33.39
N LEU A 818 15.92 -8.70 32.63
CA LEU A 818 15.40 -8.54 31.28
C LEU A 818 13.97 -7.98 31.35
N ALA A 819 13.71 -6.93 30.58
CA ALA A 819 12.48 -6.16 30.55
C ALA A 819 11.91 -6.06 29.12
N ASP A 820 10.70 -5.48 29.04
CA ASP A 820 9.94 -5.23 27.80
C ASP A 820 9.49 -6.50 27.06
N PHE A 821 8.34 -7.03 27.48
CA PHE A 821 7.72 -8.23 26.92
C PHE A 821 6.64 -7.91 25.89
N SER A 822 6.55 -6.66 25.42
CA SER A 822 5.55 -6.21 24.46
C SER A 822 5.55 -7.01 23.15
N LEU A 823 6.72 -7.46 22.70
CA LEU A 823 6.88 -8.28 21.51
C LEU A 823 6.89 -9.78 21.79
N ALA A 824 6.87 -10.21 23.05
CA ALA A 824 7.02 -11.61 23.42
C ALA A 824 5.96 -12.49 22.75
N LYS A 825 6.25 -13.78 22.61
CA LYS A 825 5.25 -14.75 22.12
C LYS A 825 5.36 -16.07 22.83
N GLN A 826 4.21 -16.58 23.23
CA GLN A 826 4.09 -17.94 23.72
C GLN A 826 4.07 -18.94 22.55
N GLY A 827 4.89 -19.98 22.64
CA GLY A 827 4.94 -21.08 21.68
C GLY A 827 3.77 -22.04 21.83
N TYR A 828 3.78 -23.10 21.03
CA TYR A 828 2.83 -24.21 21.13
C TYR A 828 3.58 -25.50 21.42
N GLU A 829 3.00 -26.38 22.23
CA GLU A 829 3.58 -27.69 22.50
C GLU A 829 3.71 -28.51 21.20
N GLY A 830 4.88 -29.13 20.99
CA GLY A 830 5.15 -30.00 19.84
C GLY A 830 5.55 -29.29 18.53
N GLN A 831 5.58 -27.95 18.47
CA GLN A 831 6.06 -27.23 17.28
C GLN A 831 7.56 -26.90 17.37
N SER A 832 8.28 -27.09 16.25
CA SER A 832 9.72 -26.78 16.16
C SER A 832 10.03 -25.30 15.89
N HIS A 833 9.05 -24.55 15.38
CA HIS A 833 9.15 -23.12 15.11
C HIS A 833 7.76 -22.50 15.07
N LEU A 834 7.69 -21.19 15.30
CA LEU A 834 6.50 -20.38 15.15
C LEU A 834 6.64 -19.46 13.94
N THR A 835 5.79 -19.61 12.93
CA THR A 835 5.74 -18.67 11.81
C THR A 835 4.96 -17.42 12.22
N THR A 836 5.65 -16.29 12.30
CA THR A 836 5.07 -15.01 12.74
C THR A 836 5.64 -13.83 11.96
N ARG A 837 4.91 -12.72 11.92
CA ARG A 837 5.44 -11.43 11.43
C ARG A 837 6.76 -11.13 12.14
N VAL A 838 7.76 -10.72 11.37
CA VAL A 838 9.06 -10.25 11.89
C VAL A 838 8.85 -8.99 12.72
N ALA A 839 9.33 -9.00 13.97
CA ALA A 839 9.41 -7.83 14.84
C ALA A 839 10.58 -8.00 15.80
N GLY A 840 11.21 -6.88 16.18
CA GLY A 840 12.41 -6.81 17.02
C GLY A 840 13.38 -5.75 16.50
N THR A 841 14.51 -5.58 17.17
CA THR A 841 15.46 -4.50 16.88
C THR A 841 16.52 -4.91 15.84
N TYR A 842 16.72 -4.09 14.80
CA TYR A 842 17.75 -4.32 13.78
C TYR A 842 19.15 -4.42 14.41
N GLY A 843 19.97 -5.36 13.92
CA GLY A 843 21.29 -5.71 14.49
C GLY A 843 21.25 -6.83 15.54
N TYR A 844 20.11 -7.05 16.20
CA TYR A 844 19.92 -8.15 17.16
C TYR A 844 19.12 -9.31 16.56
N LEU A 845 18.40 -9.09 15.46
CA LEU A 845 17.55 -10.10 14.82
C LEU A 845 18.36 -11.24 14.21
N ALA A 846 17.96 -12.47 14.52
CA ALA A 846 18.53 -13.67 13.93
C ALA A 846 18.24 -13.74 12.41
N PRO A 847 19.21 -14.16 11.57
CA PRO A 847 19.06 -14.17 10.11
C PRO A 847 17.86 -14.97 9.61
N GLU A 848 17.63 -16.17 10.13
CA GLU A 848 16.49 -17.02 9.73
C GLU A 848 15.14 -16.40 10.08
N TYR A 849 15.09 -15.67 11.20
CA TYR A 849 13.88 -15.02 11.63
C TYR A 849 13.61 -13.77 10.78
N ALA A 850 14.64 -13.00 10.47
CA ALA A 850 14.54 -11.83 9.59
C ALA A 850 14.16 -12.21 8.15
N LEU A 851 14.71 -13.30 7.62
CA LEU A 851 14.49 -13.75 6.23
C LEU A 851 13.18 -14.52 6.05
N TYR A 852 12.84 -15.42 6.98
CA TYR A 852 11.76 -16.40 6.78
C TYR A 852 10.60 -16.25 7.78
N GLY A 853 10.71 -15.36 8.77
CA GLY A 853 9.69 -15.22 9.83
C GLY A 853 9.58 -16.44 10.74
N GLN A 854 10.58 -17.32 10.74
CA GLN A 854 10.64 -18.52 11.59
C GLN A 854 11.21 -18.16 12.95
N LEU A 855 10.34 -18.08 13.96
CA LEU A 855 10.74 -17.79 15.34
C LEU A 855 10.97 -19.09 16.12
N THR A 856 12.12 -19.17 16.80
CA THR A 856 12.49 -20.29 17.67
C THR A 856 13.17 -19.76 18.94
N GLU A 857 13.40 -20.63 19.93
CA GLU A 857 14.25 -20.31 21.08
C GLU A 857 15.66 -19.87 20.67
N LYS A 858 16.16 -20.38 19.55
CA LYS A 858 17.48 -20.05 18.99
C LYS A 858 17.55 -18.64 18.40
N SER A 859 16.41 -18.01 18.13
CA SER A 859 16.36 -16.61 17.69
C SER A 859 16.65 -15.66 18.86
N ASP A 860 16.17 -16.00 20.07
CA ASP A 860 16.52 -15.31 21.31
C ASP A 860 17.99 -15.56 21.69
N VAL A 861 18.49 -16.78 21.51
CA VAL A 861 19.92 -17.12 21.74
C VAL A 861 20.84 -16.28 20.86
N TYR A 862 20.47 -16.06 19.59
CA TYR A 862 21.24 -15.17 18.71
C TYR A 862 21.34 -13.75 19.26
N SER A 863 20.19 -13.18 19.66
CA SER A 863 20.11 -11.84 20.24
C SER A 863 20.94 -11.73 21.53
N PHE A 864 20.91 -12.78 22.37
CA PHE A 864 21.76 -12.89 23.56
C PHE A 864 23.26 -12.93 23.22
N GLY A 865 23.64 -13.63 22.15
CA GLY A 865 25.02 -13.63 21.64
C GLY A 865 25.50 -12.22 21.28
N ILE A 866 24.66 -11.43 20.60
CA ILE A 866 24.97 -10.03 20.29
C ILE A 866 25.13 -9.20 21.57
N VAL A 867 24.26 -9.39 22.56
CA VAL A 867 24.39 -8.72 23.88
C VAL A 867 25.70 -9.08 24.57
N ILE A 868 26.16 -10.33 24.52
CA ILE A 868 27.47 -10.71 25.05
C ILE A 868 28.57 -9.89 24.36
N LEU A 869 28.58 -9.85 23.03
CA LEU A 869 29.63 -9.14 22.29
C LEU A 869 29.62 -7.63 22.55
N GLU A 870 28.43 -7.01 22.61
CA GLU A 870 28.25 -5.61 22.99
C GLU A 870 28.74 -5.36 24.42
N THR A 871 28.41 -6.25 25.36
CA THR A 871 28.83 -6.14 26.76
C THR A 871 30.34 -6.31 26.90
N MET A 872 30.98 -7.21 26.17
CA MET A 872 32.44 -7.43 26.24
C MET A 872 33.23 -6.29 25.60
N SER A 873 32.72 -5.72 24.50
CA SER A 873 33.44 -4.70 23.73
C SER A 873 33.11 -3.26 24.14
N GLY A 874 31.97 -3.03 24.79
CA GLY A 874 31.44 -1.67 25.00
C GLY A 874 31.03 -0.97 23.70
N ARG A 875 31.08 -1.66 22.55
CA ARG A 875 30.75 -1.12 21.23
C ARG A 875 29.25 -1.23 20.97
N LYS A 876 28.64 -0.14 20.52
CA LYS A 876 27.23 -0.15 20.07
C LYS A 876 27.08 -1.02 18.81
N VAL A 877 26.02 -1.83 18.77
CA VAL A 877 25.74 -2.77 17.68
C VAL A 877 25.48 -2.07 16.33
N VAL A 878 24.94 -0.84 16.34
CA VAL A 878 24.75 0.00 15.16
C VAL A 878 25.42 1.34 15.41
N ASP A 879 26.61 1.53 14.84
CA ASP A 879 27.36 2.79 14.93
C ASP A 879 27.17 3.59 13.63
N THR A 880 26.36 4.64 13.68
CA THR A 880 26.05 5.51 12.52
C THR A 880 27.17 6.50 12.21
N LEU A 881 28.19 6.59 13.07
CA LEU A 881 29.25 7.60 13.00
C LEU A 881 30.57 7.08 12.41
N ASN A 882 30.80 5.77 12.41
CA ASN A 882 32.00 5.16 11.83
C ASN A 882 31.64 4.38 10.56
N SER A 883 32.22 4.82 9.45
CA SER A 883 32.03 4.33 8.07
C SER A 883 32.57 2.91 7.81
N SER A 884 32.79 2.09 8.82
CA SER A 884 33.10 0.67 8.65
C SER A 884 31.79 -0.11 8.65
N GLU A 885 31.37 -0.60 7.48
CA GLU A 885 30.14 -1.37 7.25
C GLU A 885 30.10 -2.77 7.92
N ASP A 886 31.02 -3.06 8.85
CA ASP A 886 31.19 -4.39 9.44
C ASP A 886 30.28 -4.60 10.66
N SER A 887 29.48 -5.68 10.64
CA SER A 887 28.69 -6.12 11.80
C SER A 887 29.61 -6.35 13.01
N ILE A 888 29.10 -6.16 14.24
CA ILE A 888 29.84 -6.48 15.48
C ILE A 888 30.40 -7.91 15.45
N THR A 889 29.65 -8.83 14.85
CA THR A 889 30.05 -10.23 14.68
C THR A 889 31.21 -10.40 13.68
N ASP A 890 31.25 -9.62 12.59
CA ASP A 890 32.32 -9.67 11.58
C ASP A 890 33.62 -9.06 12.12
N TRP A 891 33.49 -7.94 12.85
CA TRP A 891 34.60 -7.30 13.54
C TRP A 891 35.23 -8.21 14.60
N VAL A 892 34.41 -8.83 15.46
CA VAL A 892 34.89 -9.79 16.46
C VAL A 892 35.58 -10.99 15.80
N TRP A 893 34.98 -11.56 14.75
CA TRP A 893 35.55 -12.71 14.04
C TRP A 893 36.94 -12.40 13.48
N THR A 894 37.11 -11.23 12.84
CA THR A 894 38.39 -10.80 12.27
C THR A 894 39.49 -10.66 13.34
N LEU A 895 39.15 -10.13 14.52
CA LEU A 895 40.09 -10.00 15.63
C LEU A 895 40.44 -11.36 16.26
N MET A 896 39.49 -12.29 16.31
CA MET A 896 39.73 -13.67 16.76
C MET A 896 40.69 -14.41 15.83
N GLU A 897 40.45 -14.37 14.52
CA GLU A 897 41.29 -15.04 13.51
C GLU A 897 42.71 -14.46 13.43
N SER A 898 42.86 -13.16 13.69
CA SER A 898 44.17 -12.51 13.73
C SER A 898 44.91 -12.68 15.06
N GLY A 899 44.37 -13.44 16.02
CA GLY A 899 44.96 -13.68 17.34
C GLY A 899 44.96 -12.43 18.24
N LYS A 900 44.15 -11.43 17.92
CA LYS A 900 44.08 -10.11 18.59
C LYS A 900 42.88 -10.00 19.53
N MET A 901 42.56 -11.07 20.27
CA MET A 901 41.36 -11.11 21.12
C MET A 901 41.33 -10.00 22.18
N LYS A 902 42.49 -9.55 22.67
CA LYS A 902 42.60 -8.40 23.60
C LYS A 902 41.99 -7.11 23.06
N GLU A 903 42.02 -6.90 21.74
CA GLU A 903 41.49 -5.70 21.10
C GLU A 903 39.96 -5.66 21.12
N ILE A 904 39.30 -6.82 21.30
CA ILE A 904 37.83 -6.93 21.41
C ILE A 904 37.35 -6.32 22.73
N PHE A 905 38.14 -6.46 23.80
CA PHE A 905 37.72 -6.05 25.13
C PHE A 905 37.70 -4.53 25.27
N ASP A 906 36.61 -4.04 25.88
CA ASP A 906 36.51 -2.67 26.36
C ASP A 906 37.72 -2.35 27.24
N GLU A 907 38.27 -1.16 27.05
CA GLU A 907 39.46 -0.67 27.74
C GLU A 907 39.36 -0.82 29.27
N SER A 908 38.16 -0.67 29.84
CA SER A 908 37.90 -0.82 31.28
C SER A 908 37.97 -2.23 31.83
N ILE A 909 37.94 -3.26 30.99
CA ILE A 909 38.01 -4.66 31.43
C ILE A 909 39.26 -5.39 30.93
N ARG A 910 40.13 -4.73 30.15
CA ARG A 910 41.33 -5.35 29.56
C ARG A 910 42.30 -5.97 30.57
N GLU A 911 42.35 -5.45 31.79
CA GLU A 911 43.18 -5.97 32.88
C GLU A 911 42.56 -7.19 33.60
N GLY A 912 41.35 -7.61 33.21
CA GLY A 912 40.69 -8.79 33.76
C GLY A 912 41.36 -10.12 33.39
N PRO A 913 40.85 -11.24 33.93
CA PRO A 913 41.36 -12.58 33.64
C PRO A 913 41.08 -12.97 32.17
N GLU A 914 42.06 -12.71 31.30
CA GLU A 914 41.99 -12.84 29.84
C GLU A 914 41.33 -14.14 29.37
N LYS A 915 41.80 -15.31 29.82
CA LYS A 915 41.25 -16.62 29.43
C LYS A 915 39.75 -16.77 29.73
N MET A 916 39.29 -16.17 30.84
CA MET A 916 37.87 -16.21 31.20
C MET A 916 37.05 -15.24 30.33
N MET A 917 37.61 -14.08 29.99
CA MET A 917 36.97 -13.12 29.09
C MET A 917 36.89 -13.65 27.65
N GLU A 918 37.95 -14.29 27.16
CA GLU A 918 37.97 -14.98 25.87
C GLU A 918 36.88 -16.03 25.80
N ARG A 919 36.68 -16.80 26.87
CA ARG A 919 35.61 -17.80 26.96
C ARG A 919 34.23 -17.19 26.70
N PHE A 920 33.95 -16.01 27.26
CA PHE A 920 32.68 -15.30 27.06
C PHE A 920 32.52 -14.85 25.60
N VAL A 921 33.58 -14.33 24.97
CA VAL A 921 33.57 -13.96 23.55
C VAL A 921 33.27 -15.17 22.66
N HIS A 922 33.91 -16.32 22.94
CA HIS A 922 33.65 -17.56 22.20
C HIS A 922 32.19 -18.01 22.32
N VAL A 923 31.61 -17.99 23.53
CA VAL A 923 30.18 -18.31 23.71
C VAL A 923 29.29 -17.29 22.99
N GLY A 924 29.63 -16.00 23.06
CA GLY A 924 28.91 -14.94 22.33
C GLY A 924 28.88 -15.19 20.83
N MET A 925 30.01 -15.56 20.23
CA MET A 925 30.13 -15.91 18.82
C MET A 925 29.36 -17.19 18.46
N LEU A 926 29.40 -18.21 19.32
CA LEU A 926 28.64 -19.44 19.11
C LEU A 926 27.12 -19.20 19.18
N CYS A 927 26.67 -18.36 20.12
CA CYS A 927 25.28 -17.94 20.25
C CYS A 927 24.83 -17.10 19.04
N ALA A 928 25.67 -16.17 18.57
CA ALA A 928 25.42 -15.31 17.42
C ALA A 928 25.76 -15.98 16.06
N HIS A 929 25.88 -17.30 16.01
CA HIS A 929 26.25 -17.99 14.78
C HIS A 929 25.12 -17.92 13.73
N ALA A 930 25.46 -17.70 12.46
CA ALA A 930 24.46 -17.56 11.39
C ALA A 930 23.61 -18.83 11.17
N VAL A 931 24.20 -20.00 11.37
CA VAL A 931 23.52 -21.31 11.25
C VAL A 931 22.85 -21.68 12.57
N VAL A 932 21.52 -21.75 12.57
CA VAL A 932 20.66 -22.07 13.73
C VAL A 932 21.08 -23.34 14.46
N ALA A 933 21.37 -24.40 13.73
CA ALA A 933 21.71 -25.71 14.29
C ALA A 933 23.04 -25.74 15.06
N LEU A 934 23.91 -24.75 14.85
CA LEU A 934 25.19 -24.62 15.56
C LEU A 934 25.08 -23.77 16.82
N ARG A 935 24.00 -22.99 16.96
CA ARG A 935 23.75 -22.24 18.19
C ARG A 935 23.45 -23.21 19.33
N PRO A 936 24.00 -23.01 20.53
CA PRO A 936 23.62 -23.79 21.70
C PRO A 936 22.19 -23.45 22.10
N THR A 937 21.59 -24.28 22.93
CA THR A 937 20.44 -23.87 23.74
C THR A 937 20.92 -22.87 24.79
N ILE A 938 20.01 -22.05 25.34
CA ILE A 938 20.45 -21.08 26.35
C ILE A 938 20.98 -21.76 27.63
N THR A 939 20.49 -22.95 27.95
CA THR A 939 20.96 -23.76 29.08
C THR A 939 22.36 -24.33 28.84
N GLU A 940 22.67 -24.77 27.61
CA GLU A 940 24.04 -25.12 27.20
C GLU A 940 24.96 -23.90 27.22
N ALA A 941 24.51 -22.75 26.70
CA ALA A 941 25.29 -21.52 26.75
C ALA A 941 25.60 -21.09 28.19
N LEU A 942 24.63 -21.21 29.10
CA LEU A 942 24.81 -20.91 30.52
C LEU A 942 25.89 -21.81 31.15
N LYS A 943 25.81 -23.13 30.93
CA LYS A 943 26.85 -24.08 31.40
C LYS A 943 28.23 -23.78 30.82
N MET A 944 28.30 -23.37 29.55
CA MET A 944 29.56 -22.92 28.95
C MET A 944 30.07 -21.65 29.66
N LEU A 945 29.22 -20.67 29.95
CA LEU A 945 29.65 -19.44 30.64
C LEU A 945 30.09 -19.70 32.09
N GLU A 946 29.46 -20.64 32.79
CA GLU A 946 29.78 -21.02 34.16
C GLU A 946 31.07 -21.85 34.26
N GLY A 947 31.46 -22.54 33.17
CA GLY A 947 32.68 -23.36 33.13
C GLY A 947 32.42 -24.86 33.21
N ASP A 948 31.16 -25.27 33.28
CA ASP A 948 30.76 -26.66 33.52
C ASP A 948 30.97 -27.58 32.32
N ILE A 949 30.93 -27.03 31.10
CA ILE A 949 31.13 -27.78 29.84
C ILE A 949 32.09 -27.04 28.93
N ASP A 950 32.93 -27.77 28.19
CA ASP A 950 33.84 -27.15 27.23
C ASP A 950 33.11 -26.50 26.05
N ILE A 951 33.71 -25.44 25.50
CA ILE A 951 33.18 -24.78 24.31
C ILE A 951 33.59 -25.63 23.10
N PRO A 952 32.64 -26.06 22.26
CA PRO A 952 33.00 -26.76 21.03
C PRO A 952 33.85 -25.84 20.14
N LYS A 953 34.76 -26.42 19.35
CA LYS A 953 35.55 -25.65 18.39
C LYS A 953 34.59 -24.81 17.52
N LEU A 954 34.80 -23.50 17.51
CA LEU A 954 33.96 -22.57 16.74
C LEU A 954 33.96 -23.01 15.27
N PRO A 955 32.80 -23.34 14.70
CA PRO A 955 32.70 -23.67 13.29
C PRO A 955 33.04 -22.45 12.45
N ASP A 956 33.70 -22.66 11.30
CA ASP A 956 33.98 -21.57 10.37
C ASP A 956 32.68 -20.86 9.99
N ARG A 957 32.65 -19.54 10.19
CA ARG A 957 31.51 -18.74 9.80
C ARG A 957 31.39 -18.77 8.27
N PRO A 958 30.18 -18.98 7.71
CA PRO A 958 29.98 -18.74 6.29
C PRO A 958 30.32 -17.27 5.99
N VAL A 959 31.29 -17.06 5.10
CA VAL A 959 31.80 -15.73 4.75
C VAL A 959 30.62 -14.83 4.33
N PRO A 960 30.43 -13.64 4.95
CA PRO A 960 29.46 -12.68 4.45
C PRO A 960 29.79 -12.36 2.99
N LEU A 961 28.77 -12.31 2.12
CA LEU A 961 28.93 -11.97 0.69
C LEU A 961 29.60 -10.60 0.45
N THR A 962 29.75 -9.78 1.50
CA THR A 962 30.29 -8.43 1.49
C THR A 962 31.73 -8.31 2.03
N HIS A 963 32.36 -9.40 2.50
CA HIS A 963 33.67 -9.31 3.17
C HIS A 963 34.84 -9.08 2.18
N SER A 964 35.62 -8.03 2.43
CA SER A 964 36.75 -7.55 1.61
C SER A 964 37.88 -8.57 1.40
N SER A 965 37.96 -9.61 2.24
CA SER A 965 38.94 -10.70 2.09
C SER A 965 38.73 -11.56 0.83
N PHE A 966 37.52 -11.54 0.24
CA PHE A 966 37.29 -12.15 -1.08
C PHE A 966 37.94 -11.34 -2.23
N GLN A 967 38.09 -10.02 -2.09
CA GLN A 967 38.82 -9.21 -3.08
C GLN A 967 40.34 -9.40 -2.98
N TYR A 968 40.88 -9.57 -1.77
CA TYR A 968 42.33 -9.68 -1.56
C TYR A 968 42.90 -11.05 -1.94
N SER A 969 42.14 -12.13 -1.69
CA SER A 969 42.53 -13.50 -2.07
C SER A 969 42.47 -13.75 -3.59
N LEU A 970 41.62 -13.01 -4.32
CA LEU A 970 41.60 -12.99 -5.79
C LEU A 970 42.79 -12.23 -6.42
N LEU A 971 43.37 -11.25 -5.71
CA LEU A 971 44.48 -10.43 -6.22
C LEU A 971 45.87 -11.06 -5.97
N HIS A 972 46.07 -11.79 -4.88
CA HIS A 972 47.39 -12.36 -4.53
C HIS A 972 47.62 -13.82 -4.96
N GLY A 973 46.58 -14.53 -5.40
CA GLY A 973 46.70 -15.91 -5.92
C GLY A 973 47.36 -16.02 -7.30
N MET A 974 47.65 -14.91 -8.00
CA MET A 974 48.22 -14.91 -9.36
C MET A 974 49.74 -14.66 -9.42
N GLN A 975 50.49 -14.71 -8.30
CA GLN A 975 51.92 -14.38 -8.31
C GLN A 975 52.91 -15.42 -7.77
N ARG A 976 52.49 -16.66 -7.50
CA ARG A 976 53.44 -17.76 -7.26
C ARG A 976 53.04 -19.06 -7.95
N SER A 977 53.34 -19.11 -9.24
CA SER A 977 53.73 -20.33 -9.95
C SER A 977 54.45 -19.91 -11.25
N GLY A 978 55.71 -19.53 -11.08
CA GLY A 978 56.76 -19.50 -12.09
C GLY A 978 57.95 -20.26 -11.52
#